data_AF-A0A8S9FGM2-F1
#
_entry.id   AF-A0A8S9FGM2-F1
#
_cell.length_a   1.000
_cell.length_b   1.000
_cell.length_c   1.000
_cell.angle_alpha   90.00
_cell.angle_beta   90.00
_cell.angle_gamma   90.00
#
_symmetry.space_group_name_H-M   'P 1'
#
loop_
_entity.id
_entity.type
_entity.pdbx_description
1 polymer ?
#
loop_
_entity_poly.entity_id
_entity_poly.type
_entity_poly.pdbx_seq_one_letter_code
_entity_poly.pdbx_strand_id
1 'polypeptide(L)'
;MAKTRGGGRVGSRRSSRRTQGLEVQVASATILKVNKRSTKKVSSSKKNLALTPTRKSSRIKNLAVQGPVTPEDDEIEDVTPEDVTPEDVTPEDVTPEDDDVAGEDKEDDKEDSEKDGEACLTGHKEQEEDIENENDNNEKENKEEALNMEEEMENAPTQASSLASGLQISEEVEQRFNLVKSVGEQCTHDDELRELLAKKAAPVCYDGFEPSGRMHIAQGLMKIMSVNKLTSAGCRVKIWIADWFAYMNNKLGGDLKKIRVVGEYFKEIFQAAGMNCENVEFLWSSEEINARGDEYWPLVMDIACRNSLAKIKRCMPIMGHSETEELSAAHILYVCMQCADTLFLEADICQLGMDQETVNLLARDYCDDINRGNKPVILSHHMLRGLQQGQTKMSKSDPSSAIFMEDEEAEVNVKIKKAYCPPGIVGGNPCVEYVRYIILPWFNEFTVERDEKYGGSKTYKSYEDIVTDYESNVLHPKDLKDALSKALNKILQPVRDHFKTNSRAKNLLKQVKGYKITRTALSKEMEALSVNAPNSASSAAGLQLSEEVENKYNIVRSIGEECIQEDELKNLLAKKPTPICYDGFEPSGRMHIAQGVMKVTNVNKLTTAGCQVKIWIADWFAQLNNKLGGDLERIKVVGEYFKEIWQAGGMNTDKVSFLWASDEINGRGGKYWPLVMDIARRNNLRRILRCGQIMGRSETEVLSAAQILYPCMQCADIFLLEADICQLGMDQRKADVNEKISKAYCPARIVEGNPCLEYVKYLVLPRFNEFTVETDGSNKTFKSFEDIVADYENGALAPEDLKKALVKALNIMLQPVRDHFKTNDRAKNLLEQVKAFRVTR
;
A
#
# COMPACT_ATOMS: atom_id res chain seq x y z
N MET A 1 29.85 -30.59 23.71
CA MET A 1 30.71 -31.43 24.59
C MET A 1 31.97 -30.63 24.94
N ALA A 2 32.68 -30.96 26.05
CA ALA A 2 33.96 -30.38 26.51
C ALA A 2 33.94 -28.84 26.82
N LYS A 3 34.51 -28.30 27.93
CA LYS A 3 35.83 -28.42 28.60
C LYS A 3 36.96 -27.74 27.80
N THR A 4 37.87 -26.92 28.36
CA THR A 4 38.15 -26.55 29.79
C THR A 4 39.07 -25.33 29.92
N ARG A 5 39.00 -24.62 31.07
CA ARG A 5 40.07 -23.79 31.72
C ARG A 5 40.58 -22.55 30.94
N GLY A 6 41.07 -21.48 31.57
CA GLY A 6 41.04 -21.14 33.01
C GLY A 6 42.25 -20.31 33.46
N GLY A 7 42.04 -19.03 33.80
CA GLY A 7 43.08 -18.14 34.36
C GLY A 7 42.53 -16.74 34.69
N GLY A 8 42.92 -16.18 35.84
CA GLY A 8 42.62 -14.80 36.26
C GLY A 8 43.73 -14.34 37.24
N ARG A 9 43.57 -13.39 38.16
CA ARG A 9 42.41 -12.55 38.54
C ARG A 9 42.89 -11.47 39.55
N VAL A 10 42.51 -10.20 39.41
CA VAL A 10 42.53 -9.19 40.49
C VAL A 10 41.35 -8.21 40.30
N GLY A 11 40.58 -7.78 41.30
CA GLY A 11 40.49 -8.34 42.66
C GLY A 11 39.95 -7.46 43.79
N SER A 12 38.66 -7.10 43.83
CA SER A 12 37.85 -6.81 45.06
C SER A 12 36.43 -6.33 44.69
N ARG A 13 35.38 -6.52 45.50
CA ARG A 13 35.14 -7.38 46.69
C ARG A 13 33.64 -7.80 46.70
N ARG A 14 33.23 -8.75 47.55
CA ARG A 14 31.88 -9.36 47.59
C ARG A 14 31.16 -9.14 48.94
N SER A 15 29.83 -9.01 48.91
CA SER A 15 28.88 -9.53 49.93
C SER A 15 27.41 -9.39 49.44
N SER A 16 26.41 -10.18 49.87
CA SER A 16 26.21 -11.61 49.56
C SER A 16 24.82 -12.17 49.99
N ARG A 17 24.22 -13.06 49.16
CA ARG A 17 23.19 -14.10 49.52
C ARG A 17 21.80 -13.57 50.00
N ARG A 18 20.69 -14.33 50.02
CA ARG A 18 20.32 -15.64 49.40
C ARG A 18 18.80 -15.81 49.21
N THR A 19 18.39 -16.26 48.03
CA THR A 19 17.34 -17.27 47.69
C THR A 19 16.29 -17.74 48.72
N GLN A 20 15.01 -17.61 48.34
CA GLN A 20 13.95 -18.64 48.29
C GLN A 20 12.86 -18.13 47.31
N GLY A 21 12.07 -18.93 46.58
CA GLY A 21 12.17 -20.37 46.33
C GLY A 21 10.83 -20.98 45.89
N LEU A 22 10.63 -21.25 44.58
CA LEU A 22 9.45 -21.95 44.05
C LEU A 22 9.82 -22.71 42.77
N GLU A 23 9.36 -23.96 42.64
CA GLU A 23 9.65 -24.85 41.52
C GLU A 23 8.46 -24.93 40.55
N VAL A 24 8.73 -25.08 39.25
CA VAL A 24 7.75 -25.53 38.25
C VAL A 24 8.34 -26.70 37.48
N GLN A 25 7.62 -27.83 37.46
CA GLN A 25 8.08 -29.06 36.81
C GLN A 25 7.91 -28.95 35.28
N VAL A 26 8.94 -29.34 34.53
CA VAL A 26 8.88 -29.48 33.07
C VAL A 26 8.60 -30.93 32.71
N ALA A 27 7.42 -31.21 32.16
CA ALA A 27 7.02 -32.55 31.75
C ALA A 27 7.79 -33.06 30.52
N SER A 28 8.02 -34.37 30.43
CA SER A 28 8.75 -35.00 29.33
C SER A 28 7.95 -35.07 28.03
N ALA A 29 8.63 -34.93 26.89
CA ALA A 29 8.01 -35.00 25.57
C ALA A 29 7.59 -36.44 25.19
N THR A 30 6.33 -36.62 24.79
CA THR A 30 5.78 -37.90 24.34
C THR A 30 6.13 -38.17 22.87
N ILE A 31 6.74 -39.32 22.58
CA ILE A 31 7.11 -39.74 21.22
C ILE A 31 5.93 -40.44 20.54
N LEU A 32 5.33 -39.81 19.53
CA LEU A 32 4.35 -40.44 18.63
C LEU A 32 5.03 -41.14 17.45
N LYS A 33 4.74 -42.45 17.28
CA LYS A 33 5.29 -43.28 16.20
C LYS A 33 4.43 -43.19 14.94
N VAL A 34 5.04 -42.81 13.80
CA VAL A 34 4.39 -42.90 12.47
C VAL A 34 4.69 -44.26 11.84
N ASN A 35 3.67 -45.09 11.69
CA ASN A 35 3.79 -46.40 11.03
C ASN A 35 3.80 -46.26 9.50
N LYS A 36 4.89 -46.65 8.84
CA LYS A 36 4.89 -46.87 7.38
C LYS A 36 4.05 -48.12 7.05
N ARG A 37 2.89 -47.95 6.40
CA ARG A 37 2.19 -49.03 5.68
C ARG A 37 2.53 -48.98 4.20
N SER A 38 2.92 -50.11 3.64
CA SER A 38 3.26 -50.29 2.23
C SER A 38 2.29 -51.27 1.56
N THR A 39 1.57 -50.83 0.52
CA THR A 39 0.69 -51.70 -0.28
C THR A 39 0.92 -51.51 -1.78
N LYS A 40 1.07 -52.66 -2.45
CA LYS A 40 1.45 -52.88 -3.85
C LYS A 40 0.61 -52.09 -4.86
N LYS A 41 1.24 -51.58 -5.93
CA LYS A 41 0.64 -51.57 -7.29
C LYS A 41 1.08 -52.83 -8.04
N VAL A 42 0.19 -53.37 -8.87
CA VAL A 42 0.38 -54.65 -9.61
C VAL A 42 0.52 -54.38 -11.12
N SER A 43 1.05 -55.37 -11.82
CA SER A 43 1.70 -55.32 -13.13
C SER A 43 0.80 -55.13 -14.38
N SER A 44 1.23 -54.20 -15.24
CA SER A 44 1.36 -54.40 -16.71
C SER A 44 0.06 -54.59 -17.54
N SER A 45 0.04 -54.61 -18.88
CA SER A 45 1.09 -54.57 -19.92
C SER A 45 0.53 -53.91 -21.19
N LYS A 46 1.35 -53.15 -21.95
CA LYS A 46 1.46 -53.31 -23.42
C LYS A 46 2.63 -52.55 -24.06
N LYS A 47 3.25 -53.24 -25.02
CA LYS A 47 4.19 -52.75 -26.04
C LYS A 47 3.37 -52.15 -27.23
N ASN A 48 3.89 -51.47 -28.26
CA ASN A 48 5.28 -51.18 -28.68
C ASN A 48 5.30 -50.01 -29.71
N LEU A 49 6.52 -49.53 -30.02
CA LEU A 49 6.95 -48.86 -31.27
C LEU A 49 6.35 -47.49 -31.66
N ALA A 50 7.19 -46.70 -32.32
CA ALA A 50 6.84 -45.45 -33.01
C ALA A 50 7.14 -45.58 -34.51
N LEU A 51 6.51 -44.75 -35.34
CA LEU A 51 6.94 -44.49 -36.72
C LEU A 51 6.51 -43.06 -37.15
N THR A 52 7.51 -42.24 -37.47
CA THR A 52 7.45 -40.98 -38.23
C THR A 52 7.28 -41.30 -39.75
N PRO A 53 6.97 -40.36 -40.71
CA PRO A 53 7.64 -39.04 -40.82
C PRO A 53 7.00 -37.86 -41.62
N THR A 54 7.69 -36.70 -41.50
CA THR A 54 8.00 -35.65 -42.53
C THR A 54 6.98 -34.61 -43.07
N ARG A 55 7.36 -33.33 -42.83
CA ARG A 55 7.48 -32.16 -43.76
C ARG A 55 6.27 -31.49 -44.45
N LYS A 56 6.15 -30.17 -44.20
CA LYS A 56 6.06 -29.01 -45.13
C LYS A 56 5.38 -29.24 -46.51
N SER A 57 4.43 -28.41 -46.98
CA SER A 57 4.73 -27.02 -47.40
C SER A 57 3.51 -26.24 -47.99
N SER A 58 3.56 -24.90 -47.88
CA SER A 58 3.12 -23.86 -48.87
C SER A 58 1.68 -23.77 -49.46
N ARG A 59 0.97 -22.72 -49.01
CA ARG A 59 0.74 -21.43 -49.73
C ARG A 59 -0.29 -21.33 -50.90
N ILE A 60 -1.45 -20.73 -50.58
CA ILE A 60 -2.23 -19.70 -51.34
C ILE A 60 -2.73 -20.04 -52.77
N LYS A 61 -4.06 -19.98 -52.96
CA LYS A 61 -4.72 -19.12 -53.97
C LYS A 61 -6.23 -18.89 -53.69
N ASN A 62 -6.80 -17.88 -54.34
CA ASN A 62 -8.14 -17.32 -54.08
C ASN A 62 -9.17 -17.76 -55.14
N LEU A 63 -10.42 -17.32 -54.91
CA LEU A 63 -11.57 -17.12 -55.83
C LEU A 63 -12.67 -18.21 -55.80
N ALA A 64 -13.97 -17.90 -56.02
CA ALA A 64 -14.80 -16.74 -55.65
C ALA A 64 -16.28 -16.97 -56.04
N VAL A 65 -17.21 -16.24 -55.38
CA VAL A 65 -18.62 -15.94 -55.74
C VAL A 65 -19.62 -17.09 -55.96
N GLN A 66 -20.66 -17.16 -55.11
CA GLN A 66 -22.11 -17.06 -55.43
C GLN A 66 -22.96 -17.79 -54.34
N GLY A 67 -24.09 -17.18 -53.98
CA GLY A 67 -25.21 -17.78 -53.23
C GLY A 67 -26.51 -17.42 -53.97
N PRO A 68 -27.70 -17.36 -53.34
CA PRO A 68 -28.08 -17.67 -51.94
C PRO A 68 -29.13 -18.82 -51.87
N VAL A 69 -29.73 -19.08 -50.69
CA VAL A 69 -31.15 -19.50 -50.48
C VAL A 69 -31.47 -19.61 -48.97
N THR A 70 -32.73 -19.35 -48.61
CA THR A 70 -33.41 -19.46 -47.30
C THR A 70 -34.93 -19.47 -47.56
N PRO A 71 -35.84 -19.84 -46.63
CA PRO A 71 -35.73 -20.74 -45.45
C PRO A 71 -36.79 -21.88 -45.50
N GLU A 72 -36.85 -22.69 -44.43
CA GLU A 72 -38.00 -23.46 -43.90
C GLU A 72 -37.54 -23.82 -42.45
N ASP A 73 -38.21 -23.44 -41.36
CA ASP A 73 -39.59 -23.70 -40.87
C ASP A 73 -39.83 -25.15 -40.44
N ASP A 74 -40.06 -25.34 -39.12
CA ASP A 74 -40.85 -26.44 -38.53
C ASP A 74 -41.22 -26.07 -37.06
N GLU A 75 -42.28 -26.67 -36.52
CA GLU A 75 -43.15 -26.04 -35.52
C GLU A 75 -42.92 -26.38 -34.02
N ILE A 76 -43.77 -25.77 -33.18
CA ILE A 76 -43.87 -25.90 -31.71
C ILE A 76 -44.84 -27.05 -31.36
N GLU A 77 -44.54 -27.82 -30.31
CA GLU A 77 -45.58 -28.43 -29.47
C GLU A 77 -45.34 -28.10 -27.98
N ASP A 78 -46.44 -27.97 -27.24
CA ASP A 78 -46.50 -27.54 -25.82
C ASP A 78 -47.45 -28.50 -25.07
N VAL A 79 -47.01 -29.10 -23.96
CA VAL A 79 -47.79 -30.11 -23.21
C VAL A 79 -47.54 -30.07 -21.70
N THR A 80 -48.50 -29.52 -20.96
CA THR A 80 -48.86 -29.78 -19.53
C THR A 80 -50.39 -29.55 -19.40
N PRO A 81 -51.11 -29.93 -18.31
CA PRO A 81 -50.69 -30.37 -16.98
C PRO A 81 -51.48 -31.63 -16.45
N GLU A 82 -51.98 -31.58 -15.20
CA GLU A 82 -52.73 -32.58 -14.38
C GLU A 82 -51.83 -33.68 -13.74
N ASP A 83 -51.66 -33.76 -12.40
CA ASP A 83 -52.58 -34.08 -11.26
C ASP A 83 -52.86 -35.60 -11.14
N VAL A 84 -53.00 -36.27 -9.97
CA VAL A 84 -53.62 -35.91 -8.67
C VAL A 84 -52.84 -36.52 -7.45
N THR A 85 -53.11 -35.97 -6.27
CA THR A 85 -52.54 -36.04 -4.90
C THR A 85 -52.50 -37.41 -4.11
N PRO A 86 -52.88 -37.59 -2.81
CA PRO A 86 -51.89 -37.90 -1.75
C PRO A 86 -52.22 -39.07 -0.79
N GLU A 87 -51.27 -39.47 0.08
CA GLU A 87 -51.45 -40.25 1.34
C GLU A 87 -50.05 -40.42 2.03
N ASP A 88 -49.84 -40.53 3.35
CA ASP A 88 -50.74 -40.42 4.52
C ASP A 88 -49.99 -39.96 5.81
N VAL A 89 -50.68 -39.82 6.94
CA VAL A 89 -50.30 -39.23 8.25
C VAL A 89 -49.79 -40.35 9.22
N THR A 90 -48.92 -40.17 10.24
CA THR A 90 -49.11 -39.48 11.55
C THR A 90 -47.81 -39.14 12.32
N PRO A 91 -47.87 -38.22 13.30
CA PRO A 91 -46.80 -37.95 14.29
C PRO A 91 -47.17 -38.28 15.76
N GLU A 92 -46.20 -38.83 16.51
CA GLU A 92 -46.08 -38.97 17.99
C GLU A 92 -44.56 -39.14 18.28
N ASP A 93 -43.93 -38.86 19.41
CA ASP A 93 -44.10 -37.95 20.57
C ASP A 93 -42.67 -37.76 21.16
N VAL A 94 -42.30 -36.78 21.99
CA VAL A 94 -42.63 -36.59 23.43
C VAL A 94 -42.22 -35.16 23.85
N THR A 95 -42.75 -34.71 25.00
CA THR A 95 -42.71 -33.37 25.60
C THR A 95 -41.34 -32.76 25.95
N PRO A 96 -41.27 -31.43 26.15
CA PRO A 96 -40.23 -30.75 26.91
C PRO A 96 -40.50 -30.76 28.43
N GLU A 97 -39.45 -30.56 29.21
CA GLU A 97 -39.42 -30.07 30.61
C GLU A 97 -38.22 -29.09 30.65
N ASP A 98 -38.41 -27.79 30.93
CA ASP A 98 -38.55 -27.12 32.25
C ASP A 98 -37.17 -26.98 32.93
N ASP A 99 -36.72 -25.80 33.39
CA ASP A 99 -37.29 -25.02 34.50
C ASP A 99 -37.07 -23.49 34.37
N ASP A 100 -38.03 -22.71 34.87
CA ASP A 100 -37.84 -21.32 35.33
C ASP A 100 -37.04 -21.27 36.65
N VAL A 101 -36.50 -20.10 37.03
CA VAL A 101 -36.67 -19.49 38.37
C VAL A 101 -35.92 -18.14 38.49
N ALA A 102 -36.52 -17.17 39.17
CA ALA A 102 -35.90 -15.90 39.56
C ALA A 102 -34.88 -16.14 40.71
N GLY A 103 -33.85 -15.32 40.93
CA GLY A 103 -33.97 -13.92 41.31
C GLY A 103 -33.10 -13.64 42.56
N GLU A 104 -32.83 -12.36 42.79
CA GLU A 104 -32.46 -11.68 44.05
C GLU A 104 -31.98 -12.51 45.27
N ASP A 105 -30.70 -12.36 45.61
CA ASP A 105 -30.15 -11.88 46.91
C ASP A 105 -28.61 -11.69 46.72
N LYS A 106 -27.88 -10.68 47.25
CA LYS A 106 -27.79 -10.07 48.61
C LYS A 106 -27.16 -11.01 49.65
N GLU A 107 -26.30 -10.60 50.58
CA GLU A 107 -25.52 -9.35 50.81
C GLU A 107 -24.32 -9.72 51.73
N ASP A 108 -23.20 -9.01 51.80
CA ASP A 108 -22.80 -7.74 51.18
C ASP A 108 -21.55 -7.91 50.25
N ASP A 109 -20.34 -7.32 50.35
CA ASP A 109 -19.70 -6.37 51.28
C ASP A 109 -18.53 -5.59 50.58
N LYS A 110 -17.86 -4.72 51.32
CA LYS A 110 -16.85 -3.66 51.02
C LYS A 110 -15.49 -4.08 50.38
N GLU A 111 -14.57 -3.20 49.95
CA GLU A 111 -14.30 -1.77 50.31
C GLU A 111 -13.57 -0.93 49.20
N ASP A 112 -13.22 0.33 49.52
CA ASP A 112 -13.00 1.49 48.63
C ASP A 112 -11.62 1.73 47.93
N SER A 113 -11.65 2.60 46.90
CA SER A 113 -10.64 3.64 46.53
C SER A 113 -9.24 3.24 45.97
N GLU A 114 -8.40 4.14 45.39
CA GLU A 114 -8.60 5.30 44.49
C GLU A 114 -7.29 5.57 43.69
N LYS A 115 -7.44 6.19 42.49
CA LYS A 115 -6.59 7.12 41.68
C LYS A 115 -5.04 7.18 41.74
N ASP A 116 -4.52 7.68 40.61
CA ASP A 116 -3.13 8.04 40.27
C ASP A 116 -2.49 9.18 41.10
N GLY A 117 -1.15 9.32 41.02
CA GLY A 117 -0.44 10.56 41.39
C GLY A 117 1.09 10.52 41.34
N GLU A 118 1.73 11.49 40.67
CA GLU A 118 3.17 11.79 40.79
C GLU A 118 3.43 12.88 41.85
N ALA A 119 4.54 12.78 42.62
CA ALA A 119 5.60 13.83 42.66
C ALA A 119 6.57 13.73 43.88
N CYS A 120 7.85 13.57 43.55
CA CYS A 120 9.08 14.18 44.13
C CYS A 120 9.32 14.49 45.65
N LEU A 121 10.59 14.32 46.04
CA LEU A 121 11.36 14.94 47.16
C LEU A 121 11.44 14.28 48.56
N THR A 122 12.52 13.52 48.75
CA THR A 122 13.47 13.57 49.90
C THR A 122 12.98 13.57 51.37
N GLY A 123 13.35 12.53 52.15
CA GLY A 123 13.48 12.66 53.62
C GLY A 123 13.41 11.36 54.43
N HIS A 124 14.55 10.84 54.88
CA HIS A 124 14.70 9.63 55.72
C HIS A 124 13.79 9.48 56.97
N LYS A 125 13.39 8.20 57.23
CA LYS A 125 13.21 7.55 58.57
C LYS A 125 12.00 8.02 59.42
N GLU A 126 11.37 7.20 60.28
CA GLU A 126 11.45 5.76 60.61
C GLU A 126 10.17 5.33 61.36
N GLN A 127 9.74 4.06 61.24
CA GLN A 127 8.69 3.40 62.07
C GLN A 127 7.25 3.97 61.91
N GLU A 128 6.15 3.29 62.21
CA GLU A 128 5.85 1.85 62.39
C GLU A 128 4.39 1.56 61.94
N GLU A 129 3.83 0.38 62.26
CA GLU A 129 2.57 -0.17 61.73
C GLU A 129 1.28 0.50 62.25
N ASP A 130 0.25 0.56 61.39
CA ASP A 130 -1.17 0.15 61.56
C ASP A 130 -1.70 -0.19 62.99
N ILE A 131 -2.98 0.01 63.38
CA ILE A 131 -4.19 0.66 62.82
C ILE A 131 -5.23 0.82 63.97
N GLU A 132 -6.20 1.73 63.85
CA GLU A 132 -7.47 1.83 64.64
C GLU A 132 -7.39 2.06 66.18
N ASN A 133 -8.33 2.77 66.81
CA ASN A 133 -9.71 2.29 67.02
C ASN A 133 -10.77 3.40 67.27
N GLU A 134 -12.00 3.09 66.83
CA GLU A 134 -13.33 3.41 67.40
C GLU A 134 -13.94 4.83 67.37
N ASN A 135 -14.99 4.91 66.54
CA ASN A 135 -16.41 5.16 66.89
C ASN A 135 -16.98 6.60 67.05
N ASP A 136 -17.96 6.85 66.17
CA ASP A 136 -19.29 7.43 66.41
C ASP A 136 -19.49 8.57 67.43
N ASN A 137 -20.01 9.69 66.91
CA ASN A 137 -21.42 10.09 67.11
C ASN A 137 -21.77 11.24 66.15
N ASN A 138 -22.84 11.12 65.34
CA ASN A 138 -23.85 12.17 65.02
C ASN A 138 -24.69 11.92 63.75
N GLU A 139 -25.64 10.98 63.78
CA GLU A 139 -26.79 11.04 62.87
C GLU A 139 -27.84 12.05 63.38
N LYS A 140 -27.62 13.37 63.22
CA LYS A 140 -28.69 14.39 63.39
C LYS A 140 -28.48 15.83 62.90
N GLU A 141 -27.66 16.09 61.87
CA GLU A 141 -27.57 17.43 61.26
C GLU A 141 -27.84 17.46 59.74
N ASN A 142 -27.42 16.44 58.97
CA ASN A 142 -27.49 16.48 57.50
C ASN A 142 -28.88 16.16 56.91
N LYS A 143 -29.89 17.00 57.22
CA LYS A 143 -31.17 17.07 56.49
C LYS A 143 -31.64 18.47 56.11
N GLU A 144 -30.94 19.53 56.49
CA GLU A 144 -31.24 20.90 56.03
C GLU A 144 -30.25 21.40 54.95
N GLU A 145 -29.04 20.86 54.84
CA GLU A 145 -28.08 21.26 53.78
C GLU A 145 -28.46 20.75 52.38
N ALA A 146 -29.10 19.58 52.29
CA ALA A 146 -29.44 18.94 51.01
C ALA A 146 -30.49 19.70 50.16
N LEU A 147 -31.19 20.68 50.74
CA LEU A 147 -32.22 21.48 50.05
C LEU A 147 -31.73 22.85 49.57
N ASN A 148 -30.51 23.28 49.94
CA ASN A 148 -29.92 24.55 49.47
C ASN A 148 -28.94 24.36 48.29
N MET A 149 -28.57 23.12 47.93
CA MET A 149 -27.62 22.87 46.85
C MET A 149 -28.21 22.86 45.43
N GLU A 150 -29.55 22.82 45.27
CA GLU A 150 -30.19 22.80 43.95
C GLU A 150 -30.52 24.20 43.39
N GLU A 151 -30.64 25.25 44.22
CA GLU A 151 -30.98 26.61 43.74
C GLU A 151 -29.77 27.52 43.43
N GLU A 152 -28.55 27.23 43.92
CA GLU A 152 -27.35 28.04 43.58
C GLU A 152 -26.63 27.59 42.28
N MET A 153 -27.04 26.48 41.65
CA MET A 153 -26.43 26.00 40.39
C MET A 153 -26.84 26.77 39.12
N GLU A 154 -27.88 27.61 39.16
CA GLU A 154 -28.31 28.38 37.97
C GLU A 154 -27.56 29.72 37.74
N ASN A 155 -26.74 30.22 38.69
CA ASN A 155 -26.11 31.55 38.57
C ASN A 155 -24.65 31.63 39.09
N ALA A 156 -23.73 30.87 38.49
CA ALA A 156 -22.28 31.00 38.74
C ALA A 156 -21.48 31.17 37.41
N PRO A 157 -20.61 32.21 37.27
CA PRO A 157 -19.94 32.50 36.00
C PRO A 157 -18.73 31.59 35.75
N THR A 158 -18.75 30.84 34.65
CA THR A 158 -17.67 29.91 34.26
C THR A 158 -16.39 30.65 33.84
N GLN A 159 -15.24 30.30 34.43
CA GLN A 159 -13.93 30.84 34.02
C GLN A 159 -13.41 30.20 32.73
N ALA A 160 -14.07 30.49 31.61
CA ALA A 160 -13.65 30.12 30.25
C ALA A 160 -13.28 31.36 29.41
N SER A 161 -12.41 32.23 29.94
CA SER A 161 -12.06 33.50 29.28
C SER A 161 -10.62 33.97 29.53
N SER A 162 -9.68 33.46 28.73
CA SER A 162 -8.35 34.10 28.56
C SER A 162 -7.65 33.80 27.22
N LEU A 163 -8.38 33.38 26.18
CA LEU A 163 -7.85 33.27 24.80
C LEU A 163 -8.90 33.45 23.69
N ALA A 164 -10.05 34.07 24.02
CA ALA A 164 -11.12 34.35 23.06
C ALA A 164 -10.85 35.64 22.27
N SER A 165 -9.94 35.58 21.28
CA SER A 165 -9.80 36.66 20.28
C SER A 165 -10.97 36.60 19.27
N GLY A 166 -12.14 37.05 19.71
CA GLY A 166 -13.38 36.89 18.95
C GLY A 166 -13.36 37.58 17.59
N LEU A 167 -13.33 36.77 16.52
CA LEU A 167 -13.91 37.20 15.26
C LEU A 167 -15.42 37.35 15.48
N GLN A 168 -15.98 38.51 15.17
CA GLN A 168 -17.42 38.59 14.90
C GLN A 168 -17.68 37.85 13.59
N ILE A 169 -18.05 36.58 13.68
CA ILE A 169 -18.50 35.78 12.54
C ILE A 169 -19.77 36.44 12.01
N SER A 170 -19.69 37.03 10.81
CA SER A 170 -20.81 37.69 10.16
C SER A 170 -21.92 36.69 9.82
N GLU A 171 -23.18 37.13 9.85
CA GLU A 171 -24.34 36.31 9.53
C GLU A 171 -24.21 35.57 8.19
N GLU A 172 -23.62 36.21 7.18
CA GLU A 172 -23.29 35.60 5.88
C GLU A 172 -22.42 34.34 6.00
N VAL A 173 -21.42 34.35 6.89
CA VAL A 173 -20.53 33.20 7.10
C VAL A 173 -21.26 32.07 7.81
N GLU A 174 -22.15 32.37 8.77
CA GLU A 174 -22.94 31.32 9.44
C GLU A 174 -24.04 30.76 8.49
N GLN A 175 -24.63 31.58 7.62
CA GLN A 175 -25.50 31.11 6.54
C GLN A 175 -24.76 30.18 5.56
N ARG A 176 -23.54 30.56 5.13
CA ARG A 176 -22.67 29.71 4.29
C ARG A 176 -22.25 28.43 5.01
N PHE A 177 -21.90 28.51 6.30
CA PHE A 177 -21.54 27.37 7.14
C PHE A 177 -22.69 26.36 7.21
N ASN A 178 -23.92 26.81 7.51
CA ASN A 178 -25.07 25.92 7.59
C ASN A 178 -25.40 25.28 6.23
N LEU A 179 -25.28 26.02 5.12
CA LEU A 179 -25.44 25.48 3.77
C LEU A 179 -24.39 24.40 3.45
N VAL A 180 -23.10 24.66 3.71
CA VAL A 180 -22.00 23.70 3.49
C VAL A 180 -22.12 22.50 4.41
N LYS A 181 -22.37 22.70 5.72
CA LYS A 181 -22.53 21.61 6.69
C LYS A 181 -23.69 20.69 6.32
N SER A 182 -24.77 21.21 5.72
CA SER A 182 -25.90 20.41 5.21
C SER A 182 -25.57 19.48 4.01
N VAL A 183 -24.31 19.40 3.60
CA VAL A 183 -23.77 18.43 2.62
C VAL A 183 -23.20 17.18 3.31
N GLY A 184 -22.74 17.31 4.56
CA GLY A 184 -22.15 16.22 5.33
C GLY A 184 -23.16 15.54 6.27
N GLU A 185 -22.89 14.27 6.57
CA GLU A 185 -23.42 13.59 7.76
C GLU A 185 -22.50 13.85 8.97
N GLN A 186 -21.20 14.01 8.74
CA GLN A 186 -20.19 14.36 9.75
C GLN A 186 -19.26 15.47 9.26
N CYS A 187 -18.79 16.30 10.18
CA CYS A 187 -17.84 17.40 9.96
C CYS A 187 -16.70 17.33 10.99
N THR A 188 -15.44 17.40 10.53
CA THR A 188 -14.24 17.37 11.37
C THR A 188 -13.31 18.53 10.96
N HIS A 189 -13.36 19.70 11.63
CA HIS A 189 -14.29 20.11 12.69
C HIS A 189 -15.14 21.32 12.27
N ASP A 190 -16.29 21.51 12.91
CA ASP A 190 -17.21 22.63 12.66
C ASP A 190 -16.52 24.00 12.74
N ASP A 191 -15.71 24.23 13.77
CA ASP A 191 -15.09 25.54 13.97
C ASP A 191 -13.93 25.79 13.01
N GLU A 192 -13.23 24.74 12.57
CA GLU A 192 -12.29 24.82 11.45
C GLU A 192 -13.02 25.17 10.15
N LEU A 193 -14.23 24.65 9.92
CA LEU A 193 -15.07 24.99 8.76
C LEU A 193 -15.57 26.45 8.83
N ARG A 194 -16.03 26.92 9.99
CA ARG A 194 -16.39 28.33 10.19
C ARG A 194 -15.21 29.26 9.93
N GLU A 195 -14.06 28.94 10.51
CA GLU A 195 -12.85 29.76 10.38
C GLU A 195 -12.34 29.78 8.94
N LEU A 196 -12.38 28.63 8.24
CA LEU A 196 -12.09 28.53 6.81
C LEU A 196 -13.03 29.41 5.97
N LEU A 197 -14.34 29.35 6.19
CA LEU A 197 -15.33 30.14 5.45
C LEU A 197 -15.23 31.65 5.72
N ALA A 198 -14.78 32.05 6.93
CA ALA A 198 -14.46 33.43 7.27
C ALA A 198 -13.15 33.93 6.63
N LYS A 199 -12.11 33.09 6.57
CA LYS A 199 -10.78 33.46 6.06
C LYS A 199 -10.65 33.35 4.54
N LYS A 200 -11.33 32.40 3.89
CA LYS A 200 -11.15 32.05 2.48
C LYS A 200 -12.46 32.20 1.72
N ALA A 201 -12.55 33.24 0.88
CA ALA A 201 -13.78 33.57 0.13
C ALA A 201 -14.28 32.38 -0.73
N ALA A 202 -13.38 31.71 -1.45
CA ALA A 202 -13.68 30.51 -2.24
C ALA A 202 -12.77 29.33 -1.84
N PRO A 203 -13.17 28.51 -0.85
CA PRO A 203 -12.48 27.27 -0.49
C PRO A 203 -12.50 26.26 -1.64
N VAL A 204 -11.57 25.31 -1.62
CA VAL A 204 -11.46 24.20 -2.57
C VAL A 204 -11.97 22.93 -1.90
N CYS A 205 -13.10 22.41 -2.40
CA CYS A 205 -13.60 21.09 -2.07
C CYS A 205 -13.09 20.06 -3.10
N TYR A 206 -12.94 18.80 -2.72
CA TYR A 206 -12.77 17.71 -3.71
C TYR A 206 -13.52 16.43 -3.34
N ASP A 207 -13.79 15.61 -4.35
CA ASP A 207 -14.23 14.22 -4.22
C ASP A 207 -13.67 13.35 -5.37
N GLY A 208 -13.44 12.06 -5.09
CA GLY A 208 -12.71 11.12 -5.94
C GLY A 208 -13.56 9.95 -6.44
N PHE A 209 -13.53 9.70 -7.76
CA PHE A 209 -14.37 8.69 -8.42
C PHE A 209 -13.54 7.69 -9.23
N GLU A 210 -13.50 6.44 -8.79
CA GLU A 210 -13.00 5.32 -9.61
C GLU A 210 -13.91 5.08 -10.83
N PRO A 211 -13.41 5.17 -12.08
CA PRO A 211 -14.18 4.86 -13.28
C PRO A 211 -14.38 3.34 -13.47
N SER A 212 -15.29 2.80 -12.66
CA SER A 212 -15.40 1.37 -12.31
C SER A 212 -16.51 0.60 -13.06
N GLY A 213 -17.36 1.28 -13.83
CA GLY A 213 -18.53 0.73 -14.52
C GLY A 213 -19.65 1.77 -14.58
N ARG A 214 -20.92 1.33 -14.74
CA ARG A 214 -22.10 2.22 -14.70
C ARG A 214 -22.11 3.09 -13.43
N MET A 215 -22.60 4.33 -13.51
CA MET A 215 -22.78 5.23 -12.37
C MET A 215 -24.14 4.96 -11.72
N HIS A 216 -24.18 4.85 -10.38
CA HIS A 216 -25.42 4.70 -9.61
C HIS A 216 -25.88 6.02 -8.99
N ILE A 217 -27.15 6.10 -8.59
CA ILE A 217 -27.78 7.37 -8.16
C ILE A 217 -27.11 8.07 -6.97
N ALA A 218 -26.37 7.34 -6.12
CA ALA A 218 -25.55 7.95 -5.06
C ALA A 218 -24.26 8.59 -5.60
N GLN A 219 -23.63 8.02 -6.63
CA GLN A 219 -22.49 8.66 -7.31
C GLN A 219 -22.92 9.84 -8.20
N GLY A 220 -24.15 9.81 -8.71
CA GLY A 220 -24.74 10.89 -9.50
C GLY A 220 -25.50 11.91 -8.64
N LEU A 221 -26.79 11.65 -8.39
CA LEU A 221 -27.74 12.61 -7.82
C LEU A 221 -27.28 13.20 -6.48
N MET A 222 -26.89 12.36 -5.51
CA MET A 222 -26.39 12.83 -4.21
C MET A 222 -25.22 13.80 -4.40
N LYS A 223 -24.23 13.43 -5.22
CA LYS A 223 -23.08 14.29 -5.51
C LYS A 223 -23.46 15.58 -6.24
N ILE A 224 -24.39 15.54 -7.19
CA ILE A 224 -24.86 16.76 -7.89
C ILE A 224 -25.48 17.74 -6.89
N MET A 225 -26.33 17.27 -5.98
CA MET A 225 -26.89 18.11 -4.92
C MET A 225 -25.80 18.64 -3.97
N SER A 226 -24.84 17.81 -3.56
CA SER A 226 -23.67 18.24 -2.79
C SER A 226 -22.91 19.36 -3.50
N VAL A 227 -22.51 19.15 -4.76
CA VAL A 227 -21.71 20.12 -5.55
C VAL A 227 -22.48 21.41 -5.79
N ASN A 228 -23.78 21.34 -6.08
CA ASN A 228 -24.61 22.52 -6.27
C ASN A 228 -24.78 23.33 -4.97
N LYS A 229 -24.84 22.68 -3.79
CA LYS A 229 -24.80 23.37 -2.48
C LYS A 229 -23.43 24.03 -2.21
N LEU A 230 -22.33 23.32 -2.45
CA LEU A 230 -20.97 23.85 -2.23
C LEU A 230 -20.67 25.05 -3.14
N THR A 231 -21.00 24.95 -4.42
CA THR A 231 -20.76 26.02 -5.40
C THR A 231 -21.64 27.24 -5.16
N SER A 232 -22.90 27.06 -4.72
CA SER A 232 -23.74 28.19 -4.29
C SER A 232 -23.32 28.81 -2.96
N ALA A 233 -22.62 28.08 -2.08
CA ALA A 233 -21.90 28.63 -0.93
C ALA A 233 -20.57 29.31 -1.28
N GLY A 234 -20.21 29.40 -2.56
CA GLY A 234 -19.00 30.06 -3.07
C GLY A 234 -17.75 29.17 -3.11
N CYS A 235 -17.84 27.87 -2.82
CA CYS A 235 -16.70 26.97 -2.94
C CYS A 235 -16.42 26.60 -4.41
N ARG A 236 -15.15 26.37 -4.73
CA ARG A 236 -14.72 25.70 -5.98
C ARG A 236 -14.62 24.20 -5.72
N VAL A 237 -15.00 23.37 -6.68
CA VAL A 237 -15.05 21.91 -6.51
C VAL A 237 -14.19 21.21 -7.55
N LYS A 238 -13.28 20.34 -7.11
CA LYS A 238 -12.49 19.45 -7.96
C LYS A 238 -13.11 18.04 -7.96
N ILE A 239 -13.59 17.60 -9.12
CA ILE A 239 -14.03 16.21 -9.34
C ILE A 239 -12.83 15.42 -9.86
N TRP A 240 -12.25 14.60 -8.99
CA TRP A 240 -11.05 13.82 -9.25
C TRP A 240 -11.42 12.48 -9.89
N ILE A 241 -11.17 12.36 -11.19
CA ILE A 241 -11.47 11.16 -11.96
C ILE A 241 -10.28 10.20 -11.79
N ALA A 242 -10.43 9.30 -10.83
CA ALA A 242 -9.38 8.51 -10.22
C ALA A 242 -9.03 7.26 -11.08
N ASP A 243 -8.52 7.50 -12.28
CA ASP A 243 -8.28 6.47 -13.29
C ASP A 243 -7.08 5.56 -12.97
N TRP A 244 -6.00 6.09 -12.37
CA TRP A 244 -4.90 5.25 -11.86
C TRP A 244 -5.31 4.48 -10.61
N PHE A 245 -6.18 5.04 -9.77
CA PHE A 245 -6.73 4.36 -8.59
C PHE A 245 -7.60 3.18 -9.00
N ALA A 246 -8.53 3.37 -9.94
CA ALA A 246 -9.31 2.28 -10.53
C ALA A 246 -8.46 1.21 -11.22
N TYR A 247 -7.30 1.59 -11.79
CA TYR A 247 -6.35 0.64 -12.38
C TYR A 247 -5.61 -0.19 -11.31
N MET A 248 -5.12 0.45 -10.24
CA MET A 248 -4.53 -0.23 -9.07
C MET A 248 -5.53 -1.18 -8.40
N ASN A 249 -6.77 -0.72 -8.23
CA ASN A 249 -7.89 -1.49 -7.66
C ASN A 249 -8.58 -2.42 -8.72
N ASN A 250 -7.84 -2.77 -9.78
CA ASN A 250 -8.13 -3.75 -10.83
C ASN A 250 -9.53 -3.67 -11.49
N LYS A 251 -10.13 -2.48 -11.55
CA LYS A 251 -11.45 -2.27 -12.16
C LYS A 251 -11.38 -2.51 -13.67
N LEU A 252 -12.44 -3.09 -14.23
CA LEU A 252 -12.55 -3.42 -15.67
C LEU A 252 -11.38 -4.30 -16.20
N GLY A 253 -10.80 -5.13 -15.33
CA GLY A 253 -9.62 -5.97 -15.59
C GLY A 253 -8.27 -5.23 -15.56
N GLY A 254 -8.23 -4.00 -15.04
CA GLY A 254 -7.06 -3.12 -15.12
C GLY A 254 -6.84 -2.56 -16.53
N ASP A 255 -7.89 -2.43 -17.34
CA ASP A 255 -7.79 -1.82 -18.68
C ASP A 255 -8.00 -0.30 -18.58
N LEU A 256 -6.90 0.45 -18.52
CA LEU A 256 -6.89 1.92 -18.49
C LEU A 256 -7.69 2.55 -19.64
N LYS A 257 -7.81 1.92 -20.82
CA LYS A 257 -8.61 2.48 -21.92
C LYS A 257 -10.10 2.39 -21.62
N LYS A 258 -10.56 1.27 -21.04
CA LYS A 258 -11.95 1.14 -20.57
C LYS A 258 -12.25 2.09 -19.41
N ILE A 259 -11.32 2.23 -18.47
CA ILE A 259 -11.42 3.16 -17.34
C ILE A 259 -11.57 4.61 -17.85
N ARG A 260 -10.73 5.06 -18.81
CA ARG A 260 -10.88 6.38 -19.43
C ARG A 260 -12.21 6.57 -20.18
N VAL A 261 -12.75 5.54 -20.84
CA VAL A 261 -14.09 5.60 -21.45
C VAL A 261 -15.19 5.75 -20.39
N VAL A 262 -15.09 5.07 -19.24
CA VAL A 262 -16.05 5.23 -18.14
C VAL A 262 -15.97 6.64 -17.52
N GLY A 263 -14.77 7.21 -17.36
CA GLY A 263 -14.63 8.54 -16.76
C GLY A 263 -15.18 9.67 -17.64
N GLU A 264 -15.07 9.58 -18.97
CA GLU A 264 -15.81 10.50 -19.87
C GLU A 264 -17.33 10.29 -19.79
N TYR A 265 -17.81 9.05 -19.65
CA TYR A 265 -19.24 8.76 -19.40
C TYR A 265 -19.73 9.34 -18.07
N PHE A 266 -18.89 9.41 -17.03
CA PHE A 266 -19.24 10.10 -15.78
C PHE A 266 -19.42 11.61 -15.97
N LYS A 267 -18.51 12.30 -16.71
CA LYS A 267 -18.65 13.74 -17.02
C LYS A 267 -19.97 14.04 -17.72
N GLU A 268 -20.30 13.25 -18.74
CA GLU A 268 -21.54 13.38 -19.53
C GLU A 268 -22.79 13.21 -18.65
N ILE A 269 -22.77 12.33 -17.64
CA ILE A 269 -23.87 12.21 -16.66
C ILE A 269 -23.96 13.45 -15.77
N PHE A 270 -22.87 13.88 -15.14
CA PHE A 270 -22.89 15.02 -14.22
C PHE A 270 -23.42 16.29 -14.89
N GLN A 271 -23.02 16.53 -16.14
CA GLN A 271 -23.52 17.63 -16.96
C GLN A 271 -25.00 17.47 -17.33
N ALA A 272 -25.41 16.30 -17.84
CA ALA A 272 -26.80 16.05 -18.25
C ALA A 272 -27.81 16.07 -17.09
N ALA A 273 -27.36 15.76 -15.87
CA ALA A 273 -28.17 15.74 -14.66
C ALA A 273 -28.16 17.08 -13.88
N GLY A 274 -27.56 18.15 -14.42
CA GLY A 274 -27.70 19.51 -13.86
C GLY A 274 -26.70 19.87 -12.76
N MET A 275 -25.47 19.35 -12.78
CA MET A 275 -24.37 19.92 -12.01
C MET A 275 -24.02 21.31 -12.54
N ASN A 276 -24.02 22.35 -11.70
CA ASN A 276 -23.49 23.65 -12.12
C ASN A 276 -21.97 23.54 -12.29
N CYS A 277 -21.50 23.56 -13.53
CA CYS A 277 -20.09 23.39 -13.87
C CYS A 277 -19.27 24.70 -13.83
N GLU A 278 -19.86 25.85 -13.54
CA GLU A 278 -19.16 27.16 -13.52
C GLU A 278 -17.97 27.19 -12.55
N ASN A 279 -18.13 26.55 -11.38
CA ASN A 279 -17.11 26.46 -10.33
C ASN A 279 -16.61 25.01 -10.12
N VAL A 280 -16.66 24.16 -11.16
CA VAL A 280 -16.30 22.73 -11.08
C VAL A 280 -15.20 22.36 -12.08
N GLU A 281 -14.10 21.82 -11.57
CA GLU A 281 -12.96 21.33 -12.34
C GLU A 281 -13.00 19.79 -12.43
N PHE A 282 -13.08 19.23 -13.64
CA PHE A 282 -12.99 17.77 -13.86
C PHE A 282 -11.55 17.37 -14.19
N LEU A 283 -10.82 16.89 -13.18
CA LEU A 283 -9.39 16.57 -13.27
C LEU A 283 -9.16 15.06 -13.40
N TRP A 284 -8.22 14.65 -14.24
CA TRP A 284 -7.83 13.24 -14.41
C TRP A 284 -6.60 12.91 -13.58
N SER A 285 -6.65 11.86 -12.75
CA SER A 285 -5.54 11.54 -11.84
C SER A 285 -4.21 11.32 -12.57
N SER A 286 -4.23 10.57 -13.68
CA SER A 286 -3.02 10.33 -14.47
C SER A 286 -2.59 11.47 -15.40
N GLU A 287 -3.34 12.57 -15.51
CA GLU A 287 -2.86 13.77 -16.21
C GLU A 287 -2.17 14.71 -15.23
N GLU A 288 -2.86 15.09 -14.14
CA GLU A 288 -2.32 16.01 -13.14
C GLU A 288 -1.05 15.47 -12.47
N ILE A 289 -1.04 14.20 -12.05
CA ILE A 289 0.14 13.58 -11.41
C ILE A 289 1.32 13.47 -12.40
N ASN A 290 1.08 13.39 -13.71
CA ASN A 290 2.16 13.39 -14.70
C ASN A 290 2.62 14.80 -15.09
N ALA A 291 1.77 15.81 -14.97
CA ALA A 291 2.13 17.21 -15.19
C ALA A 291 2.99 17.78 -14.04
N ARG A 292 2.81 17.29 -12.81
CA ARG A 292 3.50 17.74 -11.58
C ARG A 292 4.07 16.56 -10.77
N GLY A 293 4.71 15.60 -11.46
CA GLY A 293 5.19 14.36 -10.84
C GLY A 293 6.33 14.57 -9.84
N ASP A 294 7.16 15.58 -10.07
CA ASP A 294 8.22 16.05 -9.18
C ASP A 294 7.71 16.68 -7.88
N GLU A 295 6.47 17.17 -7.86
CA GLU A 295 5.76 17.57 -6.64
C GLU A 295 5.08 16.37 -5.96
N TYR A 296 4.32 15.58 -6.73
CA TYR A 296 3.45 14.54 -6.20
C TYR A 296 4.20 13.32 -5.64
N TRP A 297 5.20 12.80 -6.35
CA TRP A 297 5.82 11.54 -5.95
C TRP A 297 6.67 11.63 -4.68
N PRO A 298 7.47 12.70 -4.43
CA PRO A 298 8.11 12.90 -3.14
C PRO A 298 7.13 12.94 -1.95
N LEU A 299 5.95 13.56 -2.13
CA LEU A 299 4.89 13.58 -1.13
C LEU A 299 4.35 12.17 -0.83
N VAL A 300 4.07 11.36 -1.86
CA VAL A 300 3.69 9.94 -1.69
C VAL A 300 4.80 9.15 -0.98
N MET A 301 6.08 9.38 -1.30
CA MET A 301 7.20 8.69 -0.65
C MET A 301 7.32 9.07 0.83
N ASP A 302 7.22 10.34 1.19
CA ASP A 302 7.31 10.81 2.59
C ASP A 302 6.13 10.32 3.45
N ILE A 303 4.90 10.35 2.91
CA ILE A 303 3.72 9.71 3.54
C ILE A 303 3.98 8.22 3.79
N ALA A 304 4.54 7.51 2.79
CA ALA A 304 4.83 6.09 2.90
C ALA A 304 6.00 5.77 3.86
N CYS A 305 6.98 6.67 4.02
CA CYS A 305 8.08 6.54 4.96
C CYS A 305 7.62 6.67 6.42
N ARG A 306 6.75 7.65 6.70
CA ARG A 306 6.28 7.95 8.07
C ARG A 306 5.27 6.95 8.62
N ASN A 307 4.45 6.38 7.74
CA ASN A 307 3.34 5.52 8.16
C ASN A 307 3.71 4.03 8.13
N SER A 308 3.42 3.34 9.24
CA SER A 308 3.60 1.89 9.33
C SER A 308 2.62 1.15 8.43
N LEU A 309 2.99 -0.04 7.96
CA LEU A 309 2.11 -0.90 7.17
C LEU A 309 0.79 -1.20 7.89
N ALA A 310 0.80 -1.28 9.24
CA ALA A 310 -0.41 -1.46 10.04
C ALA A 310 -1.34 -0.23 10.00
N LYS A 311 -0.80 1.00 10.05
CA LYS A 311 -1.60 2.22 9.95
C LYS A 311 -2.23 2.37 8.55
N ILE A 312 -1.47 2.05 7.50
CA ILE A 312 -1.98 2.05 6.12
C ILE A 312 -3.05 0.96 5.88
N LYS A 313 -2.91 -0.22 6.49
CA LYS A 313 -3.93 -1.29 6.38
C LYS A 313 -5.30 -0.89 6.89
N ARG A 314 -5.40 -0.11 7.97
CA ARG A 314 -6.69 0.40 8.49
C ARG A 314 -7.49 1.22 7.47
N CYS A 315 -6.84 1.71 6.42
CA CYS A 315 -7.46 2.42 5.31
C CYS A 315 -7.90 1.51 4.14
N MET A 316 -7.84 0.17 4.22
CA MET A 316 -8.36 -0.70 3.16
C MET A 316 -9.87 -0.54 2.84
N PRO A 317 -10.76 -0.15 3.78
CA PRO A 317 -12.19 0.05 3.47
C PRO A 317 -12.47 1.08 2.37
N ILE A 318 -11.59 2.09 2.19
CA ILE A 318 -11.77 3.18 1.21
C ILE A 318 -11.89 2.66 -0.23
N MET A 319 -11.22 1.54 -0.51
CA MET A 319 -11.17 0.89 -1.83
C MET A 319 -12.06 -0.36 -1.92
N GLY A 320 -12.85 -0.62 -0.88
CA GLY A 320 -13.77 -1.75 -0.78
C GLY A 320 -13.15 -3.08 -0.31
N HIS A 321 -12.00 -3.03 0.37
CA HIS A 321 -11.25 -4.19 0.87
C HIS A 321 -11.18 -4.24 2.40
N SER A 322 -10.87 -5.42 2.96
CA SER A 322 -10.65 -5.58 4.41
C SER A 322 -9.16 -5.69 4.78
N GLU A 323 -8.81 -5.53 6.06
CA GLU A 323 -7.44 -5.76 6.56
C GLU A 323 -6.99 -7.24 6.53
N THR A 324 -7.96 -8.16 6.51
CA THR A 324 -7.79 -9.62 6.62
C THR A 324 -7.81 -10.33 5.27
N GLU A 325 -8.25 -9.67 4.20
CA GLU A 325 -8.16 -10.15 2.82
C GLU A 325 -6.71 -10.25 2.33
N GLU A 326 -6.52 -10.97 1.22
CA GLU A 326 -5.23 -10.98 0.54
C GLU A 326 -5.05 -9.68 -0.24
N LEU A 327 -4.13 -8.83 0.20
CA LEU A 327 -3.84 -7.53 -0.39
C LEU A 327 -2.72 -7.60 -1.42
N SER A 328 -2.78 -6.74 -2.44
CA SER A 328 -1.66 -6.45 -3.34
C SER A 328 -0.77 -5.33 -2.78
N ALA A 329 0.44 -5.15 -3.31
CA ALA A 329 1.24 -3.97 -2.97
C ALA A 329 0.63 -2.67 -3.55
N ALA A 330 -0.18 -2.77 -4.62
CA ALA A 330 -0.89 -1.61 -5.18
C ALA A 330 -1.93 -1.03 -4.20
N HIS A 331 -2.50 -1.85 -3.30
CA HIS A 331 -3.42 -1.34 -2.27
C HIS A 331 -2.68 -0.46 -1.24
N ILE A 332 -1.42 -0.76 -0.95
CA ILE A 332 -0.58 0.05 -0.05
C ILE A 332 -0.19 1.37 -0.73
N LEU A 333 0.15 1.32 -2.01
CA LEU A 333 0.42 2.52 -2.83
C LEU A 333 -0.81 3.42 -2.96
N TYR A 334 -2.00 2.83 -3.20
CA TYR A 334 -3.28 3.53 -3.35
C TYR A 334 -3.58 4.43 -2.15
N VAL A 335 -3.44 3.95 -0.90
CA VAL A 335 -3.69 4.76 0.30
C VAL A 335 -2.71 5.93 0.41
N CYS A 336 -1.42 5.69 0.15
CA CYS A 336 -0.40 6.74 0.20
C CYS A 336 -0.67 7.82 -0.87
N MET A 337 -1.16 7.40 -2.04
CA MET A 337 -1.60 8.29 -3.12
C MET A 337 -2.86 9.10 -2.77
N GLN A 338 -3.92 8.48 -2.25
CA GLN A 338 -5.16 9.23 -1.90
C GLN A 338 -4.93 10.20 -0.73
N CYS A 339 -4.01 9.88 0.18
CA CYS A 339 -3.52 10.82 1.18
C CYS A 339 -2.78 12.02 0.53
N ALA A 340 -1.90 11.75 -0.44
CA ALA A 340 -1.19 12.79 -1.19
C ALA A 340 -2.14 13.70 -2.02
N ASP A 341 -3.15 13.12 -2.66
CA ASP A 341 -4.17 13.85 -3.45
C ASP A 341 -4.77 15.03 -2.68
N THR A 342 -5.09 14.82 -1.38
CA THR A 342 -5.67 15.86 -0.52
C THR A 342 -4.80 17.13 -0.47
N LEU A 343 -3.48 16.96 -0.33
CA LEU A 343 -2.55 18.09 -0.26
C LEU A 343 -2.20 18.64 -1.66
N PHE A 344 -2.07 17.76 -2.66
CA PHE A 344 -1.69 18.06 -4.05
C PHE A 344 -2.78 18.76 -4.88
N LEU A 345 -4.05 18.53 -4.53
CA LEU A 345 -5.20 19.25 -5.06
C LEU A 345 -5.47 20.57 -4.32
N GLU A 346 -4.68 20.89 -3.29
CA GLU A 346 -4.89 22.03 -2.37
C GLU A 346 -6.30 22.05 -1.77
N ALA A 347 -6.83 20.88 -1.39
CA ALA A 347 -8.16 20.79 -0.82
C ALA A 347 -8.20 21.41 0.60
N ASP A 348 -9.10 22.38 0.80
CA ASP A 348 -9.47 22.84 2.14
C ASP A 348 -10.58 21.97 2.74
N ILE A 349 -11.39 21.30 1.88
CA ILE A 349 -12.50 20.43 2.30
C ILE A 349 -12.45 19.09 1.55
N CYS A 350 -12.23 17.99 2.28
CA CYS A 350 -12.41 16.63 1.78
C CYS A 350 -13.90 16.26 1.81
N GLN A 351 -14.59 16.34 0.68
CA GLN A 351 -16.04 16.11 0.57
C GLN A 351 -16.36 14.72 -0.01
N LEU A 352 -15.76 13.70 0.60
CA LEU A 352 -15.90 12.29 0.21
C LEU A 352 -17.01 11.60 1.03
N GLY A 353 -17.26 10.31 0.81
CA GLY A 353 -18.23 9.52 1.60
C GLY A 353 -17.68 9.11 2.96
N MET A 354 -18.54 8.71 3.91
CA MET A 354 -18.11 8.19 5.22
C MET A 354 -17.09 7.03 5.09
N ASP A 355 -17.18 6.19 4.06
CA ASP A 355 -16.20 5.09 3.88
C ASP A 355 -14.79 5.54 3.46
N GLN A 356 -14.58 6.83 3.21
CA GLN A 356 -13.27 7.46 2.92
C GLN A 356 -12.66 8.18 4.15
N GLU A 357 -13.35 8.20 5.30
CA GLU A 357 -12.91 8.96 6.49
C GLU A 357 -11.50 8.60 6.97
N THR A 358 -11.16 7.30 6.95
CA THR A 358 -9.86 6.80 7.46
C THR A 358 -8.63 7.39 6.74
N VAL A 359 -8.71 7.63 5.42
CA VAL A 359 -7.61 8.26 4.67
C VAL A 359 -7.63 9.79 4.77
N ASN A 360 -8.81 10.39 4.98
CA ASN A 360 -8.91 11.83 5.26
C ASN A 360 -8.30 12.17 6.64
N LEU A 361 -8.51 11.31 7.64
CA LEU A 361 -7.84 11.41 8.94
C LEU A 361 -6.33 11.18 8.80
N LEU A 362 -5.89 10.21 7.99
CA LEU A 362 -4.46 10.00 7.68
C LEU A 362 -3.80 11.26 7.06
N ALA A 363 -4.53 12.01 6.23
CA ALA A 363 -4.04 13.28 5.67
C ALA A 363 -3.92 14.40 6.73
N ARG A 364 -4.80 14.41 7.74
CA ARG A 364 -4.70 15.34 8.89
C ARG A 364 -3.54 14.97 9.81
N ASP A 365 -3.39 13.69 10.18
CA ASP A 365 -2.22 13.16 10.90
C ASP A 365 -0.91 13.56 10.20
N TYR A 366 -0.84 13.38 8.88
CA TYR A 366 0.34 13.73 8.09
C TYR A 366 0.62 15.25 8.11
N CYS A 367 -0.42 16.10 8.13
CA CYS A 367 -0.24 17.55 8.31
C CYS A 367 0.37 17.89 9.68
N ASP A 368 0.01 17.18 10.75
CA ASP A 368 0.67 17.33 12.05
C ASP A 368 2.14 16.85 12.01
N ASP A 369 2.41 15.67 11.44
CA ASP A 369 3.76 15.12 11.28
C ASP A 369 4.75 16.07 10.54
N ILE A 370 4.23 16.94 9.66
CA ILE A 370 5.03 17.95 8.93
C ILE A 370 4.84 19.39 9.45
N ASN A 371 4.06 19.61 10.52
CA ASN A 371 3.73 20.92 11.09
C ASN A 371 3.05 21.89 10.06
N ARG A 372 2.23 21.35 9.15
CA ARG A 372 1.47 22.12 8.15
C ARG A 372 0.18 22.67 8.76
N GLY A 373 0.15 23.98 9.00
CA GLY A 373 -0.97 24.65 9.66
C GLY A 373 -2.31 24.64 8.93
N ASN A 374 -2.33 24.58 7.59
CA ASN A 374 -3.59 24.43 6.84
C ASN A 374 -3.94 22.94 6.68
N LYS A 375 -4.75 22.43 7.60
CA LYS A 375 -5.32 21.07 7.57
C LYS A 375 -6.62 21.06 6.75
N PRO A 376 -6.93 19.97 6.04
CA PRO A 376 -8.21 19.81 5.37
C PRO A 376 -9.34 19.56 6.39
N VAL A 377 -10.45 20.26 6.25
CA VAL A 377 -11.72 19.92 6.92
C VAL A 377 -12.28 18.66 6.28
N ILE A 378 -12.72 17.69 7.08
CA ILE A 378 -13.41 16.49 6.57
C ILE A 378 -14.91 16.75 6.60
N LEU A 379 -15.59 16.61 5.46
CA LEU A 379 -17.04 16.82 5.32
C LEU A 379 -17.67 15.58 4.65
N SER A 380 -17.70 14.50 5.42
CA SER A 380 -18.11 13.17 4.97
C SER A 380 -19.62 13.09 4.73
N HIS A 381 -20.05 12.63 3.55
CA HIS A 381 -21.48 12.50 3.19
C HIS A 381 -22.06 11.10 3.41
N HIS A 382 -23.38 11.06 3.60
CA HIS A 382 -24.15 9.86 3.91
C HIS A 382 -24.08 8.76 2.85
N MET A 383 -23.94 7.51 3.31
CA MET A 383 -23.76 6.32 2.47
C MET A 383 -25.10 5.68 2.10
N LEU A 384 -25.70 6.16 0.99
CA LEU A 384 -27.00 5.68 0.50
C LEU A 384 -27.04 4.14 0.29
N ARG A 385 -28.09 3.50 0.80
CA ARG A 385 -28.25 2.05 0.90
C ARG A 385 -28.52 1.35 -0.43
N GLY A 386 -28.26 0.05 -0.45
CA GLY A 386 -28.77 -0.84 -1.50
C GLY A 386 -30.27 -1.11 -1.33
N LEU A 387 -30.94 -1.46 -2.42
CA LEU A 387 -32.39 -1.72 -2.42
C LEU A 387 -32.81 -3.01 -1.69
N GLN A 388 -31.88 -3.91 -1.35
CA GLN A 388 -32.21 -5.19 -0.70
C GLN A 388 -32.03 -5.12 0.83
N GLN A 389 -32.68 -6.03 1.55
CA GLN A 389 -32.58 -6.12 3.00
C GLN A 389 -31.13 -6.32 3.46
N GLY A 390 -30.74 -5.66 4.56
CA GLY A 390 -29.40 -5.76 5.14
C GLY A 390 -28.29 -5.00 4.40
N GLN A 391 -28.54 -4.43 3.22
CA GLN A 391 -27.52 -3.68 2.48
C GLN A 391 -27.37 -2.24 3.02
N THR A 392 -26.26 -1.98 3.70
CA THR A 392 -25.91 -0.67 4.25
C THR A 392 -25.38 0.32 3.22
N LYS A 393 -24.82 -0.14 2.10
CA LYS A 393 -24.45 0.72 0.96
C LYS A 393 -24.75 0.07 -0.39
N MET A 394 -25.08 0.91 -1.37
CA MET A 394 -25.35 0.48 -2.75
C MET A 394 -24.10 -0.14 -3.42
N SER A 395 -24.24 -1.24 -4.16
CA SER A 395 -23.10 -1.96 -4.76
C SER A 395 -23.27 -2.21 -6.26
N LYS A 396 -22.24 -1.85 -7.04
CA LYS A 396 -22.14 -2.18 -8.48
C LYS A 396 -22.04 -3.69 -8.76
N SER A 397 -21.84 -4.52 -7.72
CA SER A 397 -21.72 -5.98 -7.86
C SER A 397 -23.06 -6.69 -8.05
N ASP A 398 -24.17 -6.07 -7.63
CA ASP A 398 -25.52 -6.56 -7.85
C ASP A 398 -26.35 -5.48 -8.58
N PRO A 399 -26.55 -5.60 -9.90
CA PRO A 399 -27.31 -4.65 -10.69
C PRO A 399 -28.81 -4.50 -10.31
N SER A 400 -29.35 -5.39 -9.47
CA SER A 400 -30.70 -5.27 -8.90
C SER A 400 -30.74 -4.48 -7.59
N SER A 401 -29.63 -4.43 -6.85
CA SER A 401 -29.48 -3.63 -5.62
C SER A 401 -29.32 -2.13 -5.86
N ALA A 402 -28.94 -1.75 -7.08
CA ALA A 402 -28.54 -0.39 -7.44
C ALA A 402 -29.39 0.16 -8.59
N ILE A 403 -29.79 1.43 -8.49
CA ILE A 403 -30.37 2.19 -9.61
C ILE A 403 -29.23 2.95 -10.29
N PHE A 404 -29.12 2.79 -11.61
CA PHE A 404 -28.14 3.47 -12.43
C PHE A 404 -28.73 4.73 -13.08
N MET A 405 -27.86 5.72 -13.32
CA MET A 405 -28.26 7.04 -13.83
C MET A 405 -28.94 6.99 -15.20
N GLU A 406 -28.68 5.94 -15.98
CA GLU A 406 -29.34 5.66 -17.26
C GLU A 406 -29.98 4.26 -17.34
N ASP A 407 -30.60 3.83 -16.24
CA ASP A 407 -31.67 2.83 -16.25
C ASP A 407 -32.94 3.44 -16.91
N GLU A 408 -33.59 2.69 -17.80
CA GLU A 408 -34.86 3.08 -18.41
C GLU A 408 -36.03 3.04 -17.39
N GLU A 409 -37.15 3.66 -17.70
CA GLU A 409 -38.27 3.84 -16.75
C GLU A 409 -38.77 2.52 -16.15
N ALA A 410 -38.92 1.49 -17.00
CA ALA A 410 -39.32 0.16 -16.57
C ALA A 410 -38.30 -0.52 -15.65
N GLU A 411 -36.99 -0.25 -15.83
CA GLU A 411 -35.93 -0.79 -14.96
C GLU A 411 -36.02 -0.17 -13.56
N VAL A 412 -36.23 1.14 -13.47
CA VAL A 412 -36.44 1.85 -12.19
C VAL A 412 -37.70 1.34 -11.48
N ASN A 413 -38.83 1.25 -12.21
CA ASN A 413 -40.10 0.79 -11.66
C ASN A 413 -40.01 -0.65 -11.12
N VAL A 414 -39.35 -1.56 -11.84
CA VAL A 414 -39.14 -2.95 -11.38
C VAL A 414 -38.23 -3.03 -10.16
N LYS A 415 -37.18 -2.19 -10.10
CA LYS A 415 -36.24 -2.15 -8.97
C LYS A 415 -36.91 -1.62 -7.70
N ILE A 416 -37.58 -0.46 -7.75
CA ILE A 416 -38.30 0.10 -6.60
C ILE A 416 -39.44 -0.82 -6.15
N LYS A 417 -40.20 -1.43 -7.07
CA LYS A 417 -41.23 -2.41 -6.73
C LYS A 417 -40.67 -3.58 -5.89
N LYS A 418 -39.48 -4.09 -6.25
CA LYS A 418 -38.78 -5.19 -5.56
C LYS A 418 -38.00 -4.77 -4.30
N ALA A 419 -37.80 -3.47 -4.06
CA ALA A 419 -36.98 -2.98 -2.96
C ALA A 419 -37.53 -3.38 -1.58
N TYR A 420 -36.65 -3.50 -0.59
CA TYR A 420 -37.01 -3.65 0.82
C TYR A 420 -37.75 -2.40 1.30
N CYS A 421 -38.96 -2.60 1.83
CA CYS A 421 -39.86 -1.53 2.27
C CYS A 421 -40.95 -2.10 3.21
N PRO A 422 -40.56 -2.58 4.41
CA PRO A 422 -41.50 -3.13 5.39
C PRO A 422 -42.54 -2.09 5.84
N PRO A 423 -43.83 -2.44 6.03
CA PRO A 423 -44.83 -1.53 6.63
C PRO A 423 -44.40 -1.09 8.04
N GLY A 424 -44.75 0.12 8.46
CA GLY A 424 -44.51 0.64 9.81
C GLY A 424 -43.03 0.88 10.18
N ILE A 425 -42.06 0.46 9.35
CA ILE A 425 -40.64 0.43 9.72
C ILE A 425 -39.84 1.38 8.81
N VAL A 426 -39.39 2.49 9.41
CA VAL A 426 -38.49 3.47 8.79
C VAL A 426 -37.03 3.07 8.94
N GLY A 427 -36.61 2.70 10.15
CA GLY A 427 -35.26 2.21 10.44
C GLY A 427 -34.94 0.96 9.62
N GLY A 428 -34.06 1.08 8.62
CA GLY A 428 -33.70 -0.02 7.71
C GLY A 428 -34.23 0.12 6.28
N ASN A 429 -35.04 1.12 5.98
CA ASN A 429 -35.86 1.18 4.77
C ASN A 429 -35.27 2.08 3.65
N PRO A 430 -34.68 1.51 2.58
CA PRO A 430 -34.09 2.31 1.49
C PRO A 430 -35.11 3.14 0.73
N CYS A 431 -36.40 2.77 0.69
CA CYS A 431 -37.40 3.58 -0.01
C CYS A 431 -37.66 4.91 0.73
N VAL A 432 -37.80 4.86 2.06
CA VAL A 432 -37.97 6.05 2.91
C VAL A 432 -36.69 6.91 2.90
N GLU A 433 -35.52 6.26 2.95
CA GLU A 433 -34.21 6.92 2.86
C GLU A 433 -34.01 7.69 1.54
N TYR A 434 -34.41 7.11 0.40
CA TYR A 434 -34.26 7.78 -0.90
C TYR A 434 -35.19 9.00 -0.99
N VAL A 435 -36.35 8.98 -0.34
CA VAL A 435 -37.20 10.17 -0.23
C VAL A 435 -36.53 11.25 0.64
N ARG A 436 -35.94 10.88 1.78
CA ARG A 436 -35.19 11.79 2.67
C ARG A 436 -34.03 12.49 1.97
N TYR A 437 -33.17 11.72 1.29
CA TYR A 437 -31.88 12.22 0.82
C TYR A 437 -31.86 12.61 -0.66
N ILE A 438 -32.80 12.11 -1.50
CA ILE A 438 -32.88 12.47 -2.91
C ILE A 438 -34.15 13.25 -3.23
N ILE A 439 -35.33 12.73 -2.91
CA ILE A 439 -36.57 13.33 -3.45
C ILE A 439 -36.91 14.68 -2.79
N LEU A 440 -36.87 14.76 -1.45
CA LEU A 440 -37.10 16.03 -0.75
C LEU A 440 -36.03 17.09 -1.09
N PRO A 441 -34.70 16.81 -1.09
CA PRO A 441 -33.71 17.82 -1.45
C PRO A 441 -33.70 18.22 -2.94
N TRP A 442 -34.27 17.41 -3.83
CA TRP A 442 -34.36 17.72 -5.27
C TRP A 442 -35.61 18.53 -5.65
N PHE A 443 -36.77 18.26 -5.03
CA PHE A 443 -38.03 18.92 -5.37
C PHE A 443 -38.57 19.88 -4.27
N ASN A 444 -38.02 19.84 -3.06
CA ASN A 444 -38.52 20.51 -1.84
C ASN A 444 -39.89 19.99 -1.33
N GLU A 445 -40.48 19.00 -2.00
CA GLU A 445 -41.71 18.32 -1.59
C GLU A 445 -41.80 16.92 -2.22
N PHE A 446 -42.63 16.05 -1.64
CA PHE A 446 -42.90 14.70 -2.14
C PHE A 446 -44.41 14.45 -2.19
N THR A 447 -44.97 14.24 -3.38
CA THR A 447 -46.41 13.96 -3.56
C THR A 447 -46.68 12.48 -3.73
N VAL A 448 -47.49 11.91 -2.84
CA VAL A 448 -48.04 10.55 -2.97
C VAL A 448 -49.44 10.64 -3.57
N GLU A 449 -49.57 10.26 -4.83
CA GLU A 449 -50.83 10.17 -5.56
C GLU A 449 -51.54 8.85 -5.25
N ARG A 450 -52.76 8.91 -4.68
CA ARG A 450 -53.59 7.74 -4.34
C ARG A 450 -55.08 8.10 -4.29
N ASP A 451 -55.93 7.10 -4.50
CA ASP A 451 -57.39 7.21 -4.47
C ASP A 451 -57.91 7.71 -3.10
N GLU A 452 -59.05 8.40 -3.06
CA GLU A 452 -59.68 8.89 -1.83
C GLU A 452 -59.93 7.78 -0.79
N LYS A 453 -60.36 6.60 -1.24
CA LYS A 453 -60.54 5.37 -0.42
C LYS A 453 -59.27 4.87 0.27
N TYR A 454 -58.09 5.38 -0.10
CA TYR A 454 -56.81 5.07 0.55
C TYR A 454 -56.20 6.30 1.25
N GLY A 455 -57.02 7.30 1.56
CA GLY A 455 -56.60 8.53 2.26
C GLY A 455 -56.23 9.70 1.36
N GLY A 456 -56.52 9.62 0.05
CA GLY A 456 -56.36 10.72 -0.90
C GLY A 456 -54.91 11.13 -1.17
N SER A 457 -54.70 11.95 -2.20
CA SER A 457 -53.35 12.40 -2.57
C SER A 457 -52.79 13.39 -1.56
N LYS A 458 -51.59 13.13 -1.02
CA LYS A 458 -50.95 13.96 0.03
C LYS A 458 -49.55 14.39 -0.42
N THR A 459 -49.23 15.66 -0.20
CA THR A 459 -47.88 16.23 -0.43
C THR A 459 -47.21 16.48 0.92
N TYR A 460 -46.03 15.90 1.08
CA TYR A 460 -45.17 16.01 2.25
C TYR A 460 -44.06 17.04 1.99
N LYS A 461 -43.69 17.84 2.99
CA LYS A 461 -42.64 18.86 2.88
C LYS A 461 -41.49 18.69 3.86
N SER A 462 -41.75 18.03 4.99
CA SER A 462 -40.71 17.56 5.90
C SER A 462 -40.46 16.06 5.72
N TYR A 463 -39.36 15.55 6.28
CA TYR A 463 -39.13 14.11 6.38
C TYR A 463 -39.97 13.52 7.52
N GLU A 464 -40.20 14.33 8.54
CA GLU A 464 -40.87 14.04 9.80
C GLU A 464 -42.36 13.72 9.56
N ASP A 465 -43.03 14.43 8.63
CA ASP A 465 -44.39 14.11 8.18
C ASP A 465 -44.48 12.71 7.54
N ILE A 466 -43.42 12.29 6.84
CA ILE A 466 -43.36 11.00 6.12
C ILE A 466 -43.10 9.87 7.12
N VAL A 467 -42.18 10.07 8.06
CA VAL A 467 -41.94 9.14 9.19
C VAL A 467 -43.25 8.92 9.96
N THR A 468 -43.90 10.00 10.38
CA THR A 468 -45.17 9.96 11.14
C THR A 468 -46.24 9.15 10.42
N ASP A 469 -46.53 9.46 9.15
CA ASP A 469 -47.55 8.73 8.37
C ASP A 469 -47.14 7.27 8.08
N TYR A 470 -45.85 6.98 7.91
CA TYR A 470 -45.39 5.64 7.54
C TYR A 470 -45.36 4.68 8.74
N GLU A 471 -44.91 5.15 9.89
CA GLU A 471 -44.90 4.39 11.15
C GLU A 471 -46.33 4.15 11.66
N SER A 472 -47.22 5.14 11.53
CA SER A 472 -48.66 4.98 11.81
C SER A 472 -49.41 4.14 10.76
N ASN A 473 -48.73 3.66 9.71
CA ASN A 473 -49.28 2.94 8.56
C ASN A 473 -50.36 3.70 7.76
N VAL A 474 -50.45 5.03 7.93
CA VAL A 474 -51.27 5.93 7.10
C VAL A 474 -50.72 6.04 5.68
N LEU A 475 -49.40 5.93 5.50
CA LEU A 475 -48.73 5.82 4.21
C LEU A 475 -48.32 4.36 3.93
N HIS A 476 -49.08 3.68 3.06
CA HIS A 476 -48.83 2.29 2.71
C HIS A 476 -47.58 2.12 1.81
N PRO A 477 -46.74 1.08 2.01
CA PRO A 477 -45.46 0.92 1.27
C PRO A 477 -45.58 0.85 -0.25
N LYS A 478 -46.71 0.37 -0.78
CA LYS A 478 -46.98 0.37 -2.22
C LYS A 478 -47.04 1.79 -2.77
N ASP A 479 -47.72 2.70 -2.08
CA ASP A 479 -48.01 4.03 -2.59
C ASP A 479 -46.77 4.94 -2.45
N LEU A 480 -46.00 4.76 -1.37
CA LEU A 480 -44.64 5.28 -1.24
C LEU A 480 -43.75 4.84 -2.44
N LYS A 481 -43.75 3.55 -2.78
CA LYS A 481 -42.96 3.00 -3.91
C LYS A 481 -43.40 3.55 -5.26
N ASP A 482 -44.69 3.62 -5.53
CA ASP A 482 -45.22 4.11 -6.81
C ASP A 482 -44.90 5.61 -6.98
N ALA A 483 -45.03 6.41 -5.92
CA ALA A 483 -44.65 7.83 -5.91
C ALA A 483 -43.13 8.04 -6.03
N LEU A 484 -42.32 7.27 -5.29
CA LEU A 484 -40.86 7.29 -5.38
C LEU A 484 -40.38 6.92 -6.80
N SER A 485 -41.01 5.94 -7.43
CA SER A 485 -40.72 5.55 -8.81
C SER A 485 -40.98 6.71 -9.79
N LYS A 486 -42.16 7.35 -9.71
CA LYS A 486 -42.50 8.54 -10.51
C LYS A 486 -41.47 9.66 -10.31
N ALA A 487 -41.11 9.95 -9.07
CA ALA A 487 -40.18 11.01 -8.72
C ALA A 487 -38.75 10.74 -9.26
N LEU A 488 -38.20 9.54 -9.03
CA LEU A 488 -36.89 9.15 -9.57
C LEU A 488 -36.86 9.19 -11.10
N ASN A 489 -37.91 8.72 -11.76
CA ASN A 489 -37.98 8.77 -13.23
C ASN A 489 -37.99 10.21 -13.76
N LYS A 490 -38.68 11.14 -13.11
CA LYS A 490 -38.65 12.56 -13.44
C LYS A 490 -37.24 13.17 -13.28
N ILE A 491 -36.48 12.75 -12.27
CA ILE A 491 -35.09 13.19 -12.05
C ILE A 491 -34.13 12.62 -13.11
N LEU A 492 -34.28 11.34 -13.48
CA LEU A 492 -33.38 10.67 -14.42
C LEU A 492 -33.68 10.96 -15.90
N GLN A 493 -34.82 11.59 -16.21
CA GLN A 493 -35.24 11.82 -17.59
C GLN A 493 -34.27 12.67 -18.43
N PRO A 494 -33.71 13.80 -17.96
CA PRO A 494 -32.72 14.57 -18.72
C PRO A 494 -31.47 13.76 -19.10
N VAL A 495 -31.04 12.84 -18.22
CA VAL A 495 -29.91 11.93 -18.49
C VAL A 495 -30.27 10.97 -19.62
N ARG A 496 -31.44 10.34 -19.56
CA ARG A 496 -31.93 9.45 -20.64
C ARG A 496 -31.98 10.18 -21.97
N ASP A 497 -32.50 11.41 -21.99
CA ASP A 497 -32.68 12.18 -23.22
C ASP A 497 -31.33 12.64 -23.80
N HIS A 498 -30.37 13.03 -22.96
CA HIS A 498 -28.98 13.28 -23.38
C HIS A 498 -28.35 12.04 -24.00
N PHE A 499 -28.40 10.89 -23.34
CA PHE A 499 -27.85 9.63 -23.87
C PHE A 499 -28.61 9.06 -25.08
N LYS A 500 -29.84 9.54 -25.36
CA LYS A 500 -30.60 9.21 -26.57
C LYS A 500 -30.29 10.13 -27.74
N THR A 501 -30.04 11.42 -27.49
CA THR A 501 -29.86 12.48 -28.51
C THR A 501 -28.39 12.78 -28.84
N ASN A 502 -27.51 12.89 -27.85
CA ASN A 502 -26.09 13.19 -28.04
C ASN A 502 -25.34 11.93 -28.53
N SER A 503 -24.77 12.00 -29.73
CA SER A 503 -24.08 10.87 -30.37
C SER A 503 -22.79 10.42 -29.67
N ARG A 504 -22.07 11.34 -29.01
CA ARG A 504 -20.88 11.04 -28.18
C ARG A 504 -21.29 10.27 -26.93
N ALA A 505 -22.22 10.84 -26.16
CA ALA A 505 -22.76 10.23 -24.94
C ALA A 505 -23.33 8.83 -25.22
N LYS A 506 -24.18 8.70 -26.26
CA LYS A 506 -24.77 7.45 -26.72
C LYS A 506 -23.73 6.38 -27.09
N ASN A 507 -22.61 6.79 -27.70
CA ASN A 507 -21.50 5.88 -28.01
C ASN A 507 -20.76 5.42 -26.75
N LEU A 508 -20.42 6.36 -25.85
CA LEU A 508 -19.79 6.06 -24.57
C LEU A 508 -20.65 5.06 -23.76
N LEU A 509 -21.95 5.32 -23.63
CA LEU A 509 -22.88 4.41 -22.94
C LEU A 509 -22.94 3.02 -23.59
N LYS A 510 -22.97 2.94 -24.93
CA LYS A 510 -22.93 1.65 -25.63
C LYS A 510 -21.66 0.86 -25.31
N GLN A 511 -20.52 1.53 -25.17
CA GLN A 511 -19.27 0.90 -24.74
C GLN A 511 -19.35 0.45 -23.27
N VAL A 512 -19.79 1.32 -22.36
CA VAL A 512 -19.86 1.02 -20.92
C VAL A 512 -20.85 -0.11 -20.60
N LYS A 513 -22.05 -0.14 -21.21
CA LYS A 513 -23.00 -1.28 -21.08
C LYS A 513 -22.45 -2.58 -21.72
N GLY A 514 -21.42 -2.50 -22.56
CA GLY A 514 -20.70 -3.66 -23.13
C GLY A 514 -19.51 -4.16 -22.28
N TYR A 515 -19.10 -3.46 -21.22
CA TYR A 515 -17.98 -3.87 -20.38
C TYR A 515 -18.42 -4.82 -19.26
N LYS A 516 -17.74 -5.96 -19.11
CA LYS A 516 -17.92 -6.85 -17.96
C LYS A 516 -17.31 -6.22 -16.70
N ILE A 517 -18.11 -6.05 -15.66
CA ILE A 517 -17.63 -5.65 -14.33
C ILE A 517 -16.86 -6.83 -13.71
N THR A 518 -15.55 -6.73 -13.61
CA THR A 518 -14.70 -7.69 -12.92
C THR A 518 -14.74 -7.45 -11.42
N ARG A 519 -15.14 -8.45 -10.62
CA ARG A 519 -15.11 -8.39 -9.15
C ARG A 519 -13.67 -8.41 -8.66
N THR A 520 -13.32 -7.60 -7.65
CA THR A 520 -11.94 -7.41 -7.16
C THR A 520 -11.34 -8.58 -6.36
N ALA A 521 -11.74 -9.82 -6.64
CA ALA A 521 -11.01 -10.97 -6.11
C ALA A 521 -9.64 -11.07 -6.82
N LEU A 522 -8.56 -11.20 -6.05
CA LEU A 522 -7.28 -11.67 -6.59
C LEU A 522 -7.52 -13.09 -7.15
N SER A 523 -7.61 -13.19 -8.48
CA SER A 523 -8.12 -14.38 -9.15
C SER A 523 -7.07 -15.49 -9.19
N LYS A 524 -7.51 -16.75 -9.34
CA LYS A 524 -6.62 -17.93 -9.52
C LYS A 524 -5.68 -17.80 -10.73
N GLU A 525 -5.89 -16.82 -11.61
CA GLU A 525 -4.96 -16.46 -12.68
C GLU A 525 -3.60 -15.98 -12.12
N MET A 526 -3.57 -15.42 -10.90
CA MET A 526 -2.32 -15.03 -10.22
C MET A 526 -1.53 -16.25 -9.71
N GLU A 527 -2.20 -17.34 -9.32
CA GLU A 527 -1.53 -18.63 -9.08
C GLU A 527 -0.99 -19.20 -10.39
N ALA A 528 -1.77 -19.15 -11.48
CA ALA A 528 -1.36 -19.64 -12.79
C ALA A 528 -0.17 -18.88 -13.42
N LEU A 529 -0.01 -17.58 -13.08
CA LEU A 529 1.16 -16.78 -13.46
C LEU A 529 2.35 -16.94 -12.49
N SER A 530 2.13 -17.54 -11.31
CA SER A 530 3.17 -17.74 -10.30
C SER A 530 3.79 -19.13 -10.42
N VAL A 531 4.90 -19.21 -11.17
CA VAL A 531 5.72 -20.42 -11.40
C VAL A 531 5.08 -21.43 -12.38
N ASN A 532 5.05 -21.03 -13.65
CA ASN A 532 5.39 -21.92 -14.78
C ASN A 532 5.77 -21.06 -16.00
N ALA A 533 7.00 -20.55 -16.01
CA ALA A 533 7.60 -20.15 -17.28
C ALA A 533 7.67 -21.41 -18.17
N PRO A 534 7.21 -21.37 -19.44
CA PRO A 534 7.33 -22.53 -20.30
C PRO A 534 8.81 -22.83 -20.49
N ASN A 535 9.25 -24.04 -20.13
CA ASN A 535 10.58 -24.54 -20.45
C ASN A 535 10.69 -24.72 -21.97
N SER A 536 10.91 -23.60 -22.67
CA SER A 536 11.30 -23.57 -24.08
C SER A 536 12.75 -24.04 -24.17
N ALA A 537 12.94 -25.35 -24.00
CA ALA A 537 14.15 -26.06 -24.36
C ALA A 537 14.30 -26.05 -25.88
N SER A 538 14.53 -24.87 -26.45
CA SER A 538 14.99 -24.70 -27.82
C SER A 538 16.29 -25.48 -27.94
N SER A 539 16.31 -26.48 -28.81
CA SER A 539 17.39 -27.47 -28.90
C SER A 539 18.77 -26.82 -28.89
N ALA A 540 19.57 -27.14 -27.86
CA ALA A 540 20.95 -26.70 -27.72
C ALA A 540 21.86 -27.40 -28.76
N ALA A 541 21.68 -27.05 -30.03
CA ALA A 541 22.68 -27.27 -31.05
C ALA A 541 23.81 -26.27 -30.77
N GLY A 542 24.97 -26.78 -30.35
CA GLY A 542 26.05 -25.97 -29.77
C GLY A 542 26.47 -24.81 -30.66
N LEU A 543 26.22 -23.58 -30.19
CA LEU A 543 26.85 -22.39 -30.74
C LEU A 543 28.36 -22.49 -30.48
N GLN A 544 29.14 -22.60 -31.55
CA GLN A 544 30.57 -22.31 -31.48
C GLN A 544 30.73 -20.81 -31.26
N LEU A 545 30.73 -20.41 -29.98
CA LEU A 545 31.05 -19.06 -29.56
C LEU A 545 32.48 -18.75 -30.00
N SER A 546 32.69 -17.56 -30.57
CA SER A 546 34.04 -17.08 -30.87
C SER A 546 34.84 -16.91 -29.58
N GLU A 547 36.16 -17.10 -29.65
CA GLU A 547 37.09 -16.95 -28.51
C GLU A 547 36.93 -15.59 -27.78
N GLU A 548 36.63 -14.52 -28.53
CA GLU A 548 36.30 -13.20 -27.96
C GLU A 548 35.08 -13.23 -27.02
N VAL A 549 34.01 -13.95 -27.39
CA VAL A 549 32.77 -14.03 -26.61
C VAL A 549 32.96 -14.93 -25.38
N GLU A 550 33.72 -16.02 -25.49
CA GLU A 550 34.04 -16.85 -24.34
C GLU A 550 34.97 -16.11 -23.36
N ASN A 551 35.93 -15.31 -23.84
CA ASN A 551 36.74 -14.42 -23.01
C ASN A 551 35.89 -13.34 -22.32
N LYS A 552 34.96 -12.70 -23.03
CA LYS A 552 33.99 -11.77 -22.42
C LYS A 552 33.12 -12.46 -21.37
N TYR A 553 32.63 -13.67 -21.66
CA TYR A 553 31.85 -14.48 -20.73
C TYR A 553 32.63 -14.75 -19.45
N ASN A 554 33.87 -15.23 -19.56
CA ASN A 554 34.72 -15.53 -18.40
C ASN A 554 35.00 -14.28 -17.54
N ILE A 555 35.24 -13.11 -18.16
CA ILE A 555 35.43 -11.86 -17.42
C ILE A 555 34.16 -11.48 -16.65
N VAL A 556 32.98 -11.48 -17.30
CA VAL A 556 31.71 -11.10 -16.66
C VAL A 556 31.30 -12.13 -15.59
N ARG A 557 31.42 -13.43 -15.88
CA ARG A 557 31.08 -14.52 -14.97
C ARG A 557 31.96 -14.54 -13.72
N SER A 558 33.19 -14.00 -13.78
CA SER A 558 34.11 -13.86 -12.64
C SER A 558 33.72 -12.78 -11.60
N ILE A 559 32.60 -12.08 -11.80
CA ILE A 559 32.16 -10.95 -10.96
C ILE A 559 31.02 -11.34 -10.01
N GLY A 560 30.14 -12.24 -10.45
CA GLY A 560 29.07 -12.81 -9.62
C GLY A 560 29.46 -14.20 -9.11
N GLU A 561 28.99 -14.56 -7.92
CA GLU A 561 29.14 -15.93 -7.40
C GLU A 561 28.19 -16.88 -8.14
N GLU A 562 26.90 -16.52 -8.19
CA GLU A 562 25.84 -17.20 -8.96
C GLU A 562 25.58 -16.50 -10.32
N CYS A 563 25.13 -17.29 -11.31
CA CYS A 563 24.52 -16.80 -12.54
C CYS A 563 23.32 -17.69 -12.88
N ILE A 564 22.10 -17.14 -12.85
CA ILE A 564 20.86 -17.93 -12.93
C ILE A 564 20.69 -18.59 -14.31
N GLN A 565 21.18 -17.96 -15.38
CA GLN A 565 20.99 -18.39 -16.77
C GLN A 565 22.25 -18.16 -17.60
N GLU A 566 23.26 -19.02 -17.43
CA GLU A 566 24.57 -18.91 -18.09
C GLU A 566 24.47 -18.91 -19.63
N ASP A 567 23.57 -19.71 -20.20
CA ASP A 567 23.31 -19.75 -21.66
C ASP A 567 22.72 -18.43 -22.19
N GLU A 568 21.87 -17.75 -21.41
CA GLU A 568 21.32 -16.46 -21.82
C GLU A 568 22.38 -15.35 -21.76
N LEU A 569 23.26 -15.37 -20.75
CA LEU A 569 24.41 -14.47 -20.70
C LEU A 569 25.38 -14.68 -21.87
N LYS A 570 25.68 -15.94 -22.23
CA LYS A 570 26.47 -16.26 -23.44
C LYS A 570 25.80 -15.77 -24.73
N ASN A 571 24.48 -15.98 -24.85
CA ASN A 571 23.70 -15.50 -26.00
C ASN A 571 23.64 -13.97 -26.09
N LEU A 572 23.55 -13.27 -24.95
CA LEU A 572 23.58 -11.81 -24.87
C LEU A 572 24.92 -11.26 -25.35
N LEU A 573 26.03 -11.77 -24.80
CA LEU A 573 27.39 -11.34 -25.15
C LEU A 573 27.76 -11.64 -26.61
N ALA A 574 27.14 -12.65 -27.23
CA ALA A 574 27.27 -12.94 -28.65
C ALA A 574 26.45 -12.01 -29.57
N LYS A 575 25.35 -11.42 -29.08
CA LYS A 575 24.36 -10.70 -29.92
C LYS A 575 24.33 -9.19 -29.70
N LYS A 576 24.68 -8.70 -28.51
CA LYS A 576 24.70 -7.28 -28.15
C LYS A 576 26.17 -6.84 -27.92
N PRO A 577 26.82 -6.16 -28.88
CA PRO A 577 28.24 -5.77 -28.77
C PRO A 577 28.58 -4.86 -27.59
N THR A 578 27.56 -4.20 -27.01
CA THR A 578 27.68 -3.33 -25.84
C THR A 578 26.46 -3.57 -24.95
N PRO A 579 26.53 -4.56 -24.02
CA PRO A 579 25.51 -4.73 -23.00
C PRO A 579 25.49 -3.57 -22.02
N ILE A 580 24.33 -3.30 -21.44
CA ILE A 580 24.11 -2.34 -20.36
C ILE A 580 24.06 -3.13 -19.05
N CYS A 581 25.10 -2.97 -18.24
CA CYS A 581 25.09 -3.45 -16.86
C CYS A 581 24.51 -2.38 -15.93
N TYR A 582 23.84 -2.81 -14.88
CA TYR A 582 23.27 -1.98 -13.83
C TYR A 582 23.78 -2.41 -12.46
N ASP A 583 24.10 -1.44 -11.59
CA ASP A 583 24.56 -1.68 -10.21
C ASP A 583 24.04 -0.53 -9.31
N GLY A 584 23.24 -0.87 -8.29
CA GLY A 584 22.48 0.10 -7.48
C GLY A 584 22.97 0.25 -6.05
N PHE A 585 23.06 1.51 -5.57
CA PHE A 585 23.60 1.85 -4.25
C PHE A 585 22.71 2.81 -3.48
N GLU A 586 22.23 2.38 -2.31
CA GLU A 586 21.70 3.27 -1.28
C GLU A 586 22.84 4.12 -0.66
N PRO A 587 22.81 5.47 -0.75
CA PRO A 587 23.78 6.30 -0.04
C PRO A 587 23.64 6.15 1.48
N SER A 588 24.60 5.47 2.11
CA SER A 588 24.41 4.84 3.44
C SER A 588 25.57 5.11 4.42
N GLY A 589 25.91 6.41 4.56
CA GLY A 589 26.98 6.90 5.45
C GLY A 589 28.38 6.66 4.88
N ARG A 590 29.39 6.44 5.74
CA ARG A 590 30.75 6.13 5.27
C ARG A 590 30.79 4.80 4.51
N MET A 591 31.26 4.86 3.26
CA MET A 591 31.55 3.73 2.37
C MET A 591 32.63 2.82 2.97
N HIS A 592 32.52 1.51 2.76
CA HIS A 592 33.56 0.52 3.13
C HIS A 592 34.34 0.01 1.92
N ILE A 593 35.48 -0.66 2.16
CA ILE A 593 36.46 -1.01 1.12
C ILE A 593 35.92 -1.85 -0.05
N ALA A 594 34.89 -2.67 0.18
CA ALA A 594 34.27 -3.47 -0.87
C ALA A 594 33.28 -2.66 -1.73
N GLN A 595 32.44 -1.82 -1.11
CA GLN A 595 31.65 -0.80 -1.84
C GLN A 595 32.54 0.12 -2.68
N GLY A 596 33.74 0.48 -2.19
CA GLY A 596 34.70 1.30 -2.92
C GLY A 596 35.53 0.51 -3.92
N VAL A 597 36.61 -0.10 -3.46
CA VAL A 597 37.70 -0.60 -4.32
C VAL A 597 37.31 -1.90 -5.04
N MET A 598 36.58 -2.82 -4.40
CA MET A 598 36.11 -4.04 -5.07
C MET A 598 35.11 -3.69 -6.19
N LYS A 599 34.24 -2.71 -5.96
CA LYS A 599 33.30 -2.21 -6.97
C LYS A 599 34.03 -1.57 -8.15
N VAL A 600 35.03 -0.72 -7.91
CA VAL A 600 35.90 -0.18 -8.98
C VAL A 600 36.50 -1.31 -9.83
N THR A 601 37.09 -2.32 -9.20
CA THR A 601 37.67 -3.47 -9.93
C THR A 601 36.63 -4.21 -10.77
N ASN A 602 35.44 -4.47 -10.22
CA ASN A 602 34.38 -5.21 -10.91
C ASN A 602 33.76 -4.40 -12.07
N VAL A 603 33.52 -3.09 -11.87
CA VAL A 603 33.05 -2.18 -12.94
C VAL A 603 34.10 -2.06 -14.04
N ASN A 604 35.38 -1.99 -13.69
CA ASN A 604 36.47 -1.96 -14.67
C ASN A 604 36.59 -3.28 -15.45
N LYS A 605 36.31 -4.45 -14.84
CA LYS A 605 36.16 -5.73 -15.57
C LYS A 605 35.02 -5.67 -16.59
N LEU A 606 33.82 -5.21 -16.19
CA LEU A 606 32.66 -5.09 -17.10
C LEU A 606 32.95 -4.17 -18.29
N THR A 607 33.52 -2.99 -18.03
CA THR A 607 33.85 -2.01 -19.08
C THR A 607 34.99 -2.48 -20.01
N THR A 608 35.86 -3.36 -19.52
CA THR A 608 36.89 -4.08 -20.31
C THR A 608 36.26 -5.18 -21.18
N ALA A 609 35.27 -5.92 -20.67
CA ALA A 609 34.50 -6.91 -21.43
C ALA A 609 33.59 -6.28 -22.52
N GLY A 610 33.51 -4.95 -22.58
CA GLY A 610 32.77 -4.22 -23.61
C GLY A 610 31.42 -3.66 -23.17
N CYS A 611 31.00 -3.88 -21.93
CA CYS A 611 29.76 -3.34 -21.40
C CYS A 611 29.84 -1.82 -21.16
N GLN A 612 28.71 -1.14 -21.27
CA GLN A 612 28.45 0.11 -20.57
C GLN A 612 27.90 -0.20 -19.17
N VAL A 613 28.17 0.65 -18.18
CA VAL A 613 27.70 0.44 -16.80
C VAL A 613 26.94 1.66 -16.30
N LYS A 614 25.72 1.45 -15.83
CA LYS A 614 24.89 2.45 -15.15
C LYS A 614 25.04 2.25 -13.63
N ILE A 615 25.73 3.17 -12.97
CA ILE A 615 25.80 3.22 -11.50
C ILE A 615 24.61 4.06 -11.02
N TRP A 616 23.66 3.39 -10.38
CA TRP A 616 22.42 3.99 -9.91
C TRP A 616 22.58 4.39 -8.45
N ILE A 617 22.52 5.69 -8.21
CA ILE A 617 22.59 6.27 -6.88
C ILE A 617 21.16 6.36 -6.39
N ALA A 618 20.79 5.32 -5.65
CA ALA A 618 19.44 4.98 -5.28
C ALA A 618 19.00 5.82 -4.07
N ASP A 619 18.87 7.12 -4.28
CA ASP A 619 18.60 8.13 -3.26
C ASP A 619 17.19 8.03 -2.68
N TRP A 620 16.17 7.94 -3.54
CA TRP A 620 14.81 7.59 -3.10
C TRP A 620 14.73 6.22 -2.42
N PHE A 621 15.47 5.22 -2.89
CA PHE A 621 15.50 3.91 -2.24
C PHE A 621 16.12 3.97 -0.83
N ALA A 622 17.19 4.74 -0.66
CA ALA A 622 17.77 5.01 0.65
C ALA A 622 16.81 5.78 1.57
N GLN A 623 16.01 6.71 1.03
CA GLN A 623 14.95 7.40 1.77
C GLN A 623 13.85 6.41 2.22
N LEU A 624 13.36 5.58 1.29
CA LEU A 624 12.35 4.56 1.56
C LEU A 624 12.80 3.51 2.60
N ASN A 625 14.10 3.23 2.69
CA ASN A 625 14.68 2.35 3.71
C ASN A 625 15.21 3.11 4.96
N ASN A 626 14.84 4.38 5.10
CA ASN A 626 15.17 5.26 6.23
C ASN A 626 16.68 5.39 6.53
N LYS A 627 17.53 5.36 5.49
CA LYS A 627 18.96 5.66 5.68
C LYS A 627 19.12 7.13 6.08
N LEU A 628 20.05 7.40 7.00
CA LEU A 628 20.37 8.76 7.49
C LEU A 628 19.16 9.51 8.11
N GLY A 629 18.06 8.81 8.41
CA GLY A 629 16.80 9.39 8.88
C GLY A 629 15.83 9.83 7.78
N GLY A 630 15.98 9.34 6.54
CA GLY A 630 15.14 9.72 5.40
C GLY A 630 15.45 11.10 4.80
N ASP A 631 16.46 11.79 5.34
CA ASP A 631 16.91 13.11 4.90
C ASP A 631 17.56 13.03 3.51
N LEU A 632 16.80 13.41 2.48
CA LEU A 632 17.22 13.29 1.08
C LEU A 632 18.45 14.15 0.74
N GLU A 633 18.65 15.29 1.41
CA GLU A 633 19.83 16.13 1.23
C GLU A 633 21.09 15.45 1.78
N ARG A 634 21.02 14.84 2.96
CA ARG A 634 22.14 14.02 3.49
C ARG A 634 22.41 12.81 2.60
N ILE A 635 21.37 12.20 2.04
CA ILE A 635 21.48 11.09 1.08
C ILE A 635 22.19 11.57 -0.21
N LYS A 636 21.82 12.73 -0.77
CA LYS A 636 22.49 13.31 -1.95
C LYS A 636 23.95 13.72 -1.65
N VAL A 637 24.25 14.26 -0.47
CA VAL A 637 25.64 14.51 -0.03
C VAL A 637 26.46 13.21 0.06
N VAL A 638 25.89 12.12 0.60
CA VAL A 638 26.57 10.81 0.62
C VAL A 638 26.73 10.22 -0.79
N GLY A 639 25.78 10.45 -1.70
CA GLY A 639 25.88 9.97 -3.08
C GLY A 639 26.97 10.67 -3.89
N GLU A 640 27.13 11.99 -3.75
CA GLU A 640 28.29 12.71 -4.32
C GLU A 640 29.62 12.24 -3.70
N TYR A 641 29.65 12.05 -2.37
CA TYR A 641 30.79 11.45 -1.68
C TYR A 641 31.16 10.04 -2.21
N PHE A 642 30.16 9.25 -2.65
CA PHE A 642 30.41 7.96 -3.29
C PHE A 642 31.00 8.10 -4.70
N LYS A 643 30.51 9.03 -5.53
CA LYS A 643 31.10 9.33 -6.86
C LYS A 643 32.59 9.67 -6.74
N GLU A 644 32.93 10.58 -5.84
CA GLU A 644 34.31 11.05 -5.60
C GLU A 644 35.25 9.89 -5.19
N ILE A 645 34.78 8.93 -4.37
CA ILE A 645 35.58 7.73 -4.02
C ILE A 645 35.78 6.82 -5.23
N TRP A 646 34.73 6.52 -6.00
CA TRP A 646 34.84 5.62 -7.15
C TRP A 646 35.74 6.19 -8.25
N GLN A 647 35.62 7.49 -8.53
CA GLN A 647 36.50 8.20 -9.46
C GLN A 647 37.95 8.18 -8.97
N ALA A 648 38.22 8.56 -7.72
CA ALA A 648 39.57 8.54 -7.15
C ALA A 648 40.16 7.13 -6.99
N GLY A 649 39.33 6.07 -6.91
CA GLY A 649 39.77 4.67 -6.95
C GLY A 649 40.22 4.19 -8.33
N GLY A 650 39.93 4.95 -9.38
CA GLY A 650 40.23 4.64 -10.77
C GLY A 650 39.11 3.95 -11.53
N MET A 651 37.84 4.28 -11.27
CA MET A 651 36.71 3.80 -12.08
C MET A 651 36.75 4.41 -13.50
N ASN A 652 36.55 3.56 -14.52
CA ASN A 652 36.57 3.97 -15.93
C ASN A 652 35.31 4.78 -16.32
N THR A 653 35.36 6.10 -16.13
CA THR A 653 34.24 7.02 -16.39
C THR A 653 33.78 7.07 -17.85
N ASP A 654 34.65 6.79 -18.82
CA ASP A 654 34.34 6.82 -20.26
C ASP A 654 33.25 5.81 -20.68
N LYS A 655 33.01 4.79 -19.85
CA LYS A 655 31.97 3.76 -20.05
C LYS A 655 31.01 3.62 -18.85
N VAL A 656 31.07 4.56 -17.90
CA VAL A 656 30.27 4.54 -16.65
C VAL A 656 29.46 5.82 -16.50
N SER A 657 28.13 5.70 -16.53
CA SER A 657 27.22 6.80 -16.22
C SER A 657 26.72 6.70 -14.77
N PHE A 658 26.94 7.75 -13.98
CA PHE A 658 26.31 7.91 -12.67
C PHE A 658 24.92 8.55 -12.83
N LEU A 659 23.89 7.85 -12.38
CA LEU A 659 22.49 8.22 -12.56
C LEU A 659 21.81 8.30 -11.18
N TRP A 660 21.07 9.38 -10.90
CA TRP A 660 20.29 9.53 -9.67
C TRP A 660 18.89 8.94 -9.85
N ALA A 661 18.41 8.16 -8.88
CA ALA A 661 17.08 7.55 -8.99
C ALA A 661 15.97 8.60 -9.04
N SER A 662 16.00 9.61 -8.16
CA SER A 662 15.02 10.70 -8.15
C SER A 662 14.92 11.43 -9.50
N ASP A 663 16.03 11.93 -10.02
CA ASP A 663 16.09 12.69 -11.28
C ASP A 663 15.58 11.85 -12.48
N GLU A 664 16.04 10.59 -12.58
CA GLU A 664 15.79 9.69 -13.72
C GLU A 664 14.42 9.02 -13.70
N ILE A 665 13.78 8.92 -12.52
CA ILE A 665 12.37 8.52 -12.37
C ILE A 665 11.48 9.72 -12.66
N ASN A 666 11.72 10.90 -12.06
CA ASN A 666 10.91 12.10 -12.29
C ASN A 666 10.84 12.47 -13.78
N GLY A 667 11.99 12.52 -14.47
CA GLY A 667 12.05 12.80 -15.91
C GLY A 667 11.32 11.78 -16.81
N ARG A 668 10.84 10.66 -16.26
CA ARG A 668 10.09 9.60 -16.97
C ARG A 668 8.88 9.06 -16.19
N GLY A 669 8.32 9.86 -15.27
CA GLY A 669 7.30 9.42 -14.31
C GLY A 669 6.10 8.71 -14.97
N GLY A 670 5.58 9.26 -16.07
CA GLY A 670 4.46 8.69 -16.84
C GLY A 670 4.74 7.38 -17.59
N LYS A 671 5.98 6.88 -17.54
CA LYS A 671 6.33 5.49 -17.93
C LYS A 671 6.64 4.63 -16.72
N TYR A 672 7.36 5.17 -15.74
CA TYR A 672 7.81 4.44 -14.55
C TYR A 672 6.65 4.05 -13.63
N TRP A 673 5.81 5.00 -13.24
CA TRP A 673 4.79 4.74 -12.22
C TRP A 673 3.66 3.80 -12.68
N PRO A 674 3.17 3.85 -13.95
CA PRO A 674 2.31 2.80 -14.48
C PRO A 674 2.93 1.40 -14.43
N LEU A 675 4.25 1.27 -14.62
CA LEU A 675 4.96 -0.01 -14.49
C LEU A 675 5.07 -0.45 -13.03
N VAL A 676 5.39 0.45 -12.10
CA VAL A 676 5.38 0.17 -10.65
C VAL A 676 3.99 -0.30 -10.21
N MET A 677 2.92 0.36 -10.67
CA MET A 677 1.53 -0.07 -10.43
C MET A 677 1.21 -1.45 -11.03
N ASP A 678 1.66 -1.74 -12.25
CA ASP A 678 1.44 -3.04 -12.90
C ASP A 678 2.18 -4.18 -12.16
N ILE A 679 3.37 -3.90 -11.64
CA ILE A 679 4.13 -4.84 -10.79
C ILE A 679 3.41 -4.99 -9.44
N ALA A 680 3.02 -3.89 -8.79
CA ALA A 680 2.43 -3.87 -7.46
C ALA A 680 1.05 -4.53 -7.39
N ARG A 681 0.22 -4.43 -8.45
CA ARG A 681 -1.09 -5.10 -8.53
C ARG A 681 -0.98 -6.61 -8.81
N ARG A 682 0.08 -7.05 -9.49
CA ARG A 682 0.35 -8.46 -9.82
C ARG A 682 1.04 -9.24 -8.71
N ASN A 683 1.50 -8.59 -7.64
CA ASN A 683 2.20 -9.24 -6.53
C ASN A 683 1.42 -9.05 -5.22
N ASN A 684 1.09 -10.16 -4.56
CA ASN A 684 0.50 -10.11 -3.22
C ASN A 684 1.50 -9.58 -2.18
N LEU A 685 0.98 -8.96 -1.13
CA LEU A 685 1.76 -8.35 -0.06
C LEU A 685 2.70 -9.35 0.63
N ARG A 686 2.27 -10.62 0.78
CA ARG A 686 3.08 -11.71 1.36
C ARG A 686 4.33 -12.02 0.51
N ARG A 687 4.26 -11.94 -0.82
CA ARG A 687 5.40 -12.12 -1.73
C ARG A 687 6.39 -10.96 -1.60
N ILE A 688 5.88 -9.73 -1.54
CA ILE A 688 6.69 -8.52 -1.39
C ILE A 688 7.39 -8.44 -0.02
N LEU A 689 6.72 -8.85 1.07
CA LEU A 689 7.32 -8.89 2.41
C LEU A 689 8.56 -9.79 2.48
N ARG A 690 8.56 -10.95 1.80
CA ARG A 690 9.73 -11.84 1.71
C ARG A 690 10.91 -11.24 0.93
N CYS A 691 10.66 -10.21 0.11
CA CYS A 691 11.71 -9.44 -0.55
C CYS A 691 12.41 -8.44 0.40
N GLY A 692 11.94 -8.25 1.65
CA GLY A 692 12.55 -7.34 2.63
C GLY A 692 14.04 -7.59 2.94
N GLN A 693 14.55 -8.79 2.64
CA GLN A 693 15.97 -9.10 2.78
C GLN A 693 16.87 -8.25 1.85
N ILE A 694 16.37 -7.81 0.68
CA ILE A 694 17.16 -7.02 -0.31
C ILE A 694 17.57 -5.63 0.21
N MET A 695 16.88 -5.16 1.25
CA MET A 695 17.09 -3.87 1.90
C MET A 695 17.71 -4.02 3.31
N GLY A 696 18.10 -5.24 3.70
CA GLY A 696 18.72 -5.56 4.98
C GLY A 696 17.75 -5.66 6.17
N ARG A 697 16.45 -5.86 5.91
CA ARG A 697 15.37 -6.00 6.91
C ARG A 697 14.98 -7.47 7.06
N SER A 698 14.45 -7.89 8.22
CA SER A 698 13.92 -9.26 8.38
C SER A 698 12.43 -9.36 8.05
N GLU A 699 11.94 -10.55 7.70
CA GLU A 699 10.50 -10.80 7.48
C GLU A 699 9.62 -10.58 8.73
N THR A 700 10.25 -10.44 9.90
CA THR A 700 9.60 -10.22 11.21
C THR A 700 9.67 -8.77 11.68
N GLU A 701 10.28 -7.88 10.89
CA GLU A 701 10.48 -6.47 11.24
C GLU A 701 9.21 -5.65 10.94
N VAL A 702 8.90 -4.65 11.77
CA VAL A 702 7.73 -3.78 11.53
C VAL A 702 8.07 -2.79 10.42
N LEU A 703 7.60 -3.08 9.21
CA LEU A 703 7.90 -2.26 8.03
C LEU A 703 6.96 -1.04 7.91
N SER A 704 7.53 0.04 7.38
CA SER A 704 6.81 1.18 6.80
C SER A 704 6.12 0.80 5.48
N ALA A 705 5.19 1.62 5.02
CA ALA A 705 4.58 1.43 3.70
C ALA A 705 5.60 1.62 2.56
N ALA A 706 6.56 2.53 2.72
CA ALA A 706 7.69 2.77 1.82
C ALA A 706 8.48 1.48 1.48
N GLN A 707 8.71 0.64 2.49
CA GLN A 707 9.43 -0.63 2.34
C GLN A 707 8.61 -1.71 1.60
N ILE A 708 7.31 -1.49 1.37
CA ILE A 708 6.48 -2.32 0.48
C ILE A 708 6.54 -1.81 -0.98
N LEU A 709 6.76 -0.51 -1.18
CA LEU A 709 6.92 0.07 -2.52
C LEU A 709 8.30 -0.27 -3.12
N TYR A 710 9.34 -0.28 -2.28
CA TYR A 710 10.74 -0.48 -2.67
C TYR A 710 10.95 -1.69 -3.63
N PRO A 711 10.46 -2.92 -3.38
CA PRO A 711 10.70 -4.04 -4.30
C PRO A 711 9.94 -3.93 -5.62
N CYS A 712 8.81 -3.21 -5.65
CA CYS A 712 8.07 -2.92 -6.89
C CYS A 712 8.81 -1.88 -7.74
N MET A 713 9.37 -0.85 -7.10
CA MET A 713 10.22 0.17 -7.72
C MET A 713 11.53 -0.43 -8.26
N GLN A 714 12.26 -1.22 -7.47
CA GLN A 714 13.52 -1.84 -7.91
C GLN A 714 13.31 -2.82 -9.08
N CYS A 715 12.13 -3.44 -9.18
CA CYS A 715 11.75 -4.25 -10.34
C CYS A 715 11.49 -3.37 -11.59
N ALA A 716 10.87 -2.19 -11.43
CA ALA A 716 10.65 -1.23 -12.51
C ALA A 716 11.97 -0.59 -13.01
N ASP A 717 12.95 -0.36 -12.13
CA ASP A 717 14.28 0.19 -12.48
C ASP A 717 14.98 -0.58 -13.60
N ILE A 718 14.88 -1.91 -13.60
CA ILE A 718 15.50 -2.80 -14.60
C ILE A 718 15.04 -2.43 -16.02
N PHE A 719 13.74 -2.18 -16.17
CA PHE A 719 13.12 -1.78 -17.43
C PHE A 719 13.38 -0.30 -17.75
N LEU A 720 13.33 0.59 -16.74
CA LEU A 720 13.62 2.02 -16.88
C LEU A 720 15.06 2.28 -17.38
N LEU A 721 16.00 1.44 -16.95
CA LEU A 721 17.41 1.55 -17.24
C LEU A 721 17.86 0.69 -18.43
N GLU A 722 16.93 -0.07 -19.04
CA GLU A 722 17.21 -0.95 -20.18
C GLU A 722 18.38 -1.92 -19.91
N ALA A 723 18.46 -2.42 -18.67
CA ALA A 723 19.58 -3.21 -18.19
C ALA A 723 19.51 -4.66 -18.70
N ASP A 724 20.56 -5.14 -19.37
CA ASP A 724 20.68 -6.55 -19.77
C ASP A 724 21.30 -7.41 -18.65
N ILE A 725 22.11 -6.79 -17.77
CA ILE A 725 22.85 -7.48 -16.70
C ILE A 725 22.67 -6.69 -15.40
N CYS A 726 21.96 -7.26 -14.43
CA CYS A 726 21.82 -6.67 -13.10
C CYS A 726 22.90 -7.22 -12.16
N GLN A 727 23.88 -6.40 -11.80
CA GLN A 727 24.83 -6.72 -10.74
C GLN A 727 24.22 -6.33 -9.38
N LEU A 728 23.92 -7.35 -8.56
CA LEU A 728 23.44 -7.18 -7.19
C LEU A 728 24.50 -7.66 -6.19
N GLY A 729 24.55 -7.03 -5.01
CA GLY A 729 25.47 -7.42 -3.95
C GLY A 729 24.83 -8.37 -2.94
N MET A 730 25.52 -9.46 -2.59
CA MET A 730 25.24 -10.18 -1.35
C MET A 730 25.87 -9.42 -0.17
N ASP A 731 25.19 -9.43 0.99
CA ASP A 731 25.35 -8.46 2.09
C ASP A 731 26.80 -8.30 2.62
N GLN A 732 27.25 -7.05 2.85
CA GLN A 732 28.66 -6.72 3.07
C GLN A 732 28.93 -5.83 4.29
N ARG A 733 29.95 -6.21 5.07
CA ARG A 733 30.26 -5.63 6.39
C ARG A 733 31.34 -4.53 6.35
N LYS A 734 31.21 -3.52 7.22
CA LYS A 734 32.00 -2.27 7.18
C LYS A 734 33.37 -2.36 7.89
N ALA A 735 34.46 -2.19 7.13
CA ALA A 735 35.84 -2.25 7.61
C ALA A 735 36.54 -0.87 7.65
N ASP A 736 37.55 -0.75 8.51
CA ASP A 736 38.57 0.32 8.54
C ASP A 736 39.93 -0.38 8.78
N VAL A 737 40.98 -0.02 8.05
CA VAL A 737 41.99 -1.02 7.64
C VAL A 737 43.03 -1.36 8.72
N ASN A 738 43.83 -0.38 9.17
CA ASN A 738 45.07 -0.69 9.90
C ASN A 738 44.81 -1.34 11.27
N GLU A 739 43.81 -0.86 12.01
CA GLU A 739 43.47 -1.41 13.33
C GLU A 739 42.67 -2.72 13.24
N LYS A 740 41.82 -2.90 12.21
CA LYS A 740 40.98 -4.10 12.11
C LYS A 740 41.67 -5.28 11.43
N ILE A 741 42.63 -5.07 10.51
CA ILE A 741 43.40 -6.17 9.91
C ILE A 741 44.44 -6.74 10.90
N SER A 742 45.10 -5.90 11.70
CA SER A 742 45.96 -6.37 12.80
C SER A 742 45.18 -7.20 13.82
N LYS A 743 43.97 -6.73 14.19
CA LYS A 743 43.00 -7.43 15.05
C LYS A 743 42.14 -8.49 14.33
N ALA A 744 42.36 -8.77 13.04
CA ALA A 744 41.51 -9.68 12.29
C ALA A 744 41.74 -11.14 12.71
N TYR A 745 40.67 -11.93 12.59
CA TYR A 745 40.77 -13.38 12.64
C TYR A 745 41.66 -13.85 11.48
N CYS A 746 42.77 -14.50 11.82
CA CYS A 746 43.76 -15.03 10.87
C CYS A 746 44.40 -16.29 11.48
N PRO A 747 43.63 -17.37 11.66
CA PRO A 747 44.13 -18.59 12.30
C PRO A 747 45.27 -19.22 11.48
N ALA A 748 46.36 -19.62 12.12
CA ALA A 748 47.49 -20.26 11.46
C ALA A 748 47.06 -21.57 10.78
N ARG A 749 47.44 -21.75 9.50
CA ARG A 749 47.17 -22.95 8.68
C ARG A 749 45.69 -23.30 8.49
N ILE A 750 44.77 -22.37 8.74
CA ILE A 750 43.33 -22.52 8.46
C ILE A 750 42.91 -21.48 7.41
N VAL A 751 42.42 -21.97 6.28
CA VAL A 751 42.01 -21.17 5.11
C VAL A 751 40.51 -20.89 5.12
N GLU A 752 39.69 -21.87 5.50
CA GLU A 752 38.24 -21.74 5.57
C GLU A 752 37.82 -20.64 6.57
N GLY A 753 37.00 -19.69 6.13
CA GLY A 753 36.53 -18.57 6.96
C GLY A 753 37.64 -17.61 7.42
N ASN A 754 38.79 -17.55 6.73
CA ASN A 754 39.90 -16.65 7.04
C ASN A 754 39.77 -15.32 6.26
N PRO A 755 39.28 -14.23 6.88
CA PRO A 755 39.02 -12.96 6.18
C PRO A 755 40.28 -12.29 5.63
N CYS A 756 41.47 -12.60 6.16
CA CYS A 756 42.71 -12.06 5.59
C CYS A 756 43.01 -12.68 4.23
N LEU A 757 42.80 -13.99 4.07
CA LEU A 757 42.95 -14.68 2.79
C LEU A 757 41.82 -14.29 1.81
N GLU A 758 40.59 -14.12 2.27
CA GLU A 758 39.49 -13.59 1.45
C GLU A 758 39.82 -12.20 0.87
N TYR A 759 40.38 -11.29 1.69
CA TYR A 759 40.79 -9.97 1.20
C TYR A 759 41.92 -10.07 0.16
N VAL A 760 42.88 -10.98 0.32
CA VAL A 760 43.91 -11.21 -0.70
C VAL A 760 43.30 -11.76 -2.00
N LYS A 761 42.40 -12.75 -1.90
CA LYS A 761 41.71 -13.39 -3.03
C LYS A 761 40.82 -12.43 -3.83
N TYR A 762 40.04 -11.59 -3.14
CA TYR A 762 38.96 -10.81 -3.76
C TYR A 762 39.29 -9.32 -3.94
N LEU A 763 40.28 -8.77 -3.25
CA LEU A 763 40.71 -7.38 -3.39
C LEU A 763 42.11 -7.25 -4.00
N VAL A 764 43.11 -7.96 -3.45
CA VAL A 764 44.52 -7.71 -3.77
C VAL A 764 44.93 -8.34 -5.09
N LEU A 765 44.79 -9.66 -5.25
CA LEU A 765 45.13 -10.35 -6.50
C LEU A 765 44.35 -9.77 -7.70
N PRO A 766 43.04 -9.49 -7.64
CA PRO A 766 42.30 -8.90 -8.77
C PRO A 766 42.67 -7.43 -9.09
N ARG A 767 43.43 -6.74 -8.22
CA ARG A 767 43.84 -5.34 -8.44
C ARG A 767 45.29 -5.20 -8.94
N PHE A 768 46.17 -6.12 -8.56
CA PHE A 768 47.61 -6.07 -8.87
C PHE A 768 48.13 -7.26 -9.70
N ASN A 769 47.34 -8.34 -9.86
CA ASN A 769 47.72 -9.64 -10.44
C ASN A 769 48.82 -10.41 -9.67
N GLU A 770 49.35 -9.86 -8.58
CA GLU A 770 50.30 -10.52 -7.70
C GLU A 770 50.20 -10.00 -6.25
N PHE A 771 50.76 -10.75 -5.30
CA PHE A 771 50.82 -10.40 -3.89
C PHE A 771 52.22 -10.70 -3.34
N THR A 772 52.91 -9.69 -2.82
CA THR A 772 54.26 -9.85 -2.24
C THR A 772 54.21 -9.83 -0.73
N VAL A 773 54.74 -10.89 -0.11
CA VAL A 773 54.99 -10.98 1.34
C VAL A 773 56.47 -10.79 1.61
N GLU A 774 56.77 -9.99 2.64
CA GLU A 774 58.12 -9.77 3.17
C GLU A 774 58.25 -10.63 4.43
N THR A 775 59.16 -11.61 4.43
CA THR A 775 59.47 -12.47 5.58
C THR A 775 60.89 -12.23 6.05
N ASP A 776 61.23 -12.69 7.26
CA ASP A 776 62.55 -12.50 7.89
C ASP A 776 63.67 -13.28 7.16
N GLY A 777 64.05 -12.77 5.99
CA GLY A 777 65.12 -13.30 5.13
C GLY A 777 64.85 -13.18 3.62
N SER A 778 63.61 -12.94 3.16
CA SER A 778 63.29 -12.86 1.72
C SER A 778 61.95 -12.19 1.41
N ASN A 779 61.77 -11.72 0.18
CA ASN A 779 60.47 -11.34 -0.37
C ASN A 779 59.95 -12.48 -1.26
N LYS A 780 58.71 -12.95 -1.02
CA LYS A 780 58.03 -13.95 -1.87
C LYS A 780 56.81 -13.32 -2.53
N THR A 781 56.78 -13.35 -3.87
CA THR A 781 55.64 -12.90 -4.67
C THR A 781 54.83 -14.09 -5.17
N PHE A 782 53.52 -14.05 -4.91
CA PHE A 782 52.53 -15.04 -5.32
C PHE A 782 51.69 -14.50 -6.49
N LYS A 783 51.27 -15.36 -7.42
CA LYS A 783 50.47 -14.98 -8.61
C LYS A 783 49.13 -15.70 -8.73
N SER A 784 48.98 -16.85 -8.09
CA SER A 784 47.67 -17.50 -7.88
C SER A 784 47.23 -17.37 -6.42
N PHE A 785 45.96 -17.66 -6.11
CA PHE A 785 45.51 -17.78 -4.72
C PHE A 785 45.91 -19.15 -4.14
N GLU A 786 46.02 -20.13 -5.02
CA GLU A 786 46.35 -21.53 -4.76
C GLU A 786 47.78 -21.67 -4.21
N ASP A 787 48.74 -20.91 -4.73
CA ASP A 787 50.10 -20.82 -4.19
C ASP A 787 50.11 -20.27 -2.75
N ILE A 788 49.25 -19.27 -2.46
CA ILE A 788 49.14 -18.63 -1.15
C ILE A 788 48.52 -19.59 -0.14
N VAL A 789 47.46 -20.31 -0.56
CA VAL A 789 46.80 -21.36 0.22
C VAL A 789 47.80 -22.46 0.58
N ALA A 790 48.55 -22.98 -0.41
CA ALA A 790 49.52 -24.05 -0.18
C ALA A 790 50.60 -23.64 0.84
N ASP A 791 51.17 -22.43 0.71
CA ASP A 791 52.15 -21.87 1.65
C ASP A 791 51.56 -21.60 3.05
N TYR A 792 50.30 -21.19 3.12
CA TYR A 792 49.64 -20.88 4.38
C TYR A 792 49.27 -22.14 5.17
N GLU A 793 48.79 -23.19 4.47
CA GLU A 793 48.45 -24.49 5.06
C GLU A 793 49.69 -25.27 5.47
N ASN A 794 50.74 -25.30 4.64
CA ASN A 794 52.01 -25.93 5.01
C ASN A 794 52.76 -25.13 6.11
N GLY A 795 52.47 -23.82 6.22
CA GLY A 795 52.99 -22.92 7.24
C GLY A 795 54.31 -22.24 6.90
N ALA A 796 54.71 -22.21 5.63
CA ALA A 796 55.77 -21.35 5.11
C ALA A 796 55.37 -19.86 5.12
N LEU A 797 54.07 -19.56 5.03
CA LEU A 797 53.52 -18.21 5.20
C LEU A 797 52.89 -18.04 6.58
N ALA A 798 53.48 -17.19 7.42
CA ALA A 798 52.97 -16.89 8.75
C ALA A 798 51.78 -15.91 8.73
N PRO A 799 50.80 -16.02 9.65
CA PRO A 799 49.64 -15.11 9.70
C PRO A 799 49.99 -13.64 9.87
N GLU A 800 51.03 -13.32 10.65
CA GLU A 800 51.42 -11.93 10.88
C GLU A 800 52.13 -11.32 9.66
N ASP A 801 52.85 -12.12 8.86
CA ASP A 801 53.47 -11.65 7.62
C ASP A 801 52.43 -11.48 6.50
N LEU A 802 51.46 -12.41 6.42
CA LEU A 802 50.25 -12.24 5.61
C LEU A 802 49.52 -10.93 5.98
N LYS A 803 49.31 -10.65 7.28
CA LYS A 803 48.70 -9.39 7.74
C LYS A 803 49.53 -8.16 7.38
N LYS A 804 50.86 -8.15 7.62
CA LYS A 804 51.75 -7.04 7.26
C LYS A 804 51.65 -6.73 5.77
N ALA A 805 51.77 -7.75 4.92
CA ALA A 805 51.70 -7.65 3.48
C ALA A 805 50.31 -7.20 2.99
N LEU A 806 49.24 -7.74 3.57
CA LEU A 806 47.87 -7.31 3.29
C LEU A 806 47.66 -5.84 3.68
N VAL A 807 48.10 -5.42 4.86
CA VAL A 807 48.06 -4.01 5.28
C VAL A 807 48.84 -3.13 4.28
N LYS A 808 50.03 -3.54 3.84
CA LYS A 808 50.81 -2.82 2.81
C LYS A 808 50.03 -2.67 1.50
N ALA A 809 49.49 -3.76 0.97
CA ALA A 809 48.70 -3.78 -0.26
C ALA A 809 47.42 -2.91 -0.16
N LEU A 810 46.62 -3.06 0.90
CA LEU A 810 45.41 -2.28 1.10
C LEU A 810 45.69 -0.79 1.30
N ASN A 811 46.82 -0.42 1.92
CA ASN A 811 47.24 0.97 2.02
C ASN A 811 47.59 1.56 0.65
N ILE A 812 48.28 0.80 -0.23
CA ILE A 812 48.55 1.21 -1.62
C ILE A 812 47.22 1.39 -2.39
N MET A 813 46.29 0.43 -2.28
CA MET A 813 44.98 0.49 -2.94
C MET A 813 44.14 1.71 -2.53
N LEU A 814 44.23 2.13 -1.26
CA LEU A 814 43.50 3.28 -0.73
C LEU A 814 44.23 4.61 -0.89
N GLN A 815 45.50 4.61 -1.30
CA GLN A 815 46.30 5.84 -1.32
C GLN A 815 45.79 6.91 -2.30
N PRO A 816 45.38 6.58 -3.55
CA PRO A 816 44.80 7.57 -4.48
C PRO A 816 43.55 8.25 -3.91
N VAL A 817 42.64 7.47 -3.30
CA VAL A 817 41.43 8.00 -2.65
C VAL A 817 41.81 8.90 -1.46
N ARG A 818 42.78 8.50 -0.63
CA ARG A 818 43.23 9.31 0.51
C ARG A 818 43.85 10.63 0.09
N ASP A 819 44.60 10.66 -1.02
CA ASP A 819 45.28 11.88 -1.46
C ASP A 819 44.32 12.81 -2.22
N HIS A 820 43.34 12.27 -2.97
CA HIS A 820 42.21 13.04 -3.49
C HIS A 820 41.45 13.75 -2.37
N PHE A 821 41.03 13.01 -1.33
CA PHE A 821 40.32 13.58 -0.17
C PHE A 821 41.16 14.46 0.77
N LYS A 822 42.46 14.66 0.48
CA LYS A 822 43.31 15.71 1.11
C LYS A 822 43.48 16.95 0.24
N THR A 823 43.45 16.80 -1.09
CA THR A 823 43.88 17.82 -2.06
C THR A 823 42.74 18.46 -2.84
N ASN A 824 41.58 17.80 -2.90
CA ASN A 824 40.36 18.31 -3.48
C ASN A 824 39.43 18.82 -2.36
N ASP A 825 39.21 20.13 -2.28
CA ASP A 825 38.40 20.76 -1.23
C ASP A 825 36.92 20.34 -1.27
N ARG A 826 36.35 20.04 -2.44
CA ARG A 826 34.98 19.52 -2.58
C ARG A 826 34.88 18.14 -1.92
N ALA A 827 35.77 17.23 -2.29
CA ALA A 827 35.82 15.88 -1.73
C ALA A 827 36.07 15.92 -0.20
N LYS A 828 37.01 16.75 0.24
CA LYS A 828 37.30 16.97 1.68
C LYS A 828 36.06 17.45 2.44
N ASN A 829 35.37 18.48 1.93
CA ASN A 829 34.16 19.02 2.55
C ASN A 829 33.03 17.97 2.63
N LEU A 830 32.79 17.23 1.54
CA LEU A 830 31.84 16.11 1.52
C LEU A 830 32.18 15.06 2.60
N LEU A 831 33.45 14.68 2.75
CA LEU A 831 33.88 13.75 3.80
C LEU A 831 33.72 14.33 5.22
N GLU A 832 33.85 15.64 5.41
CA GLU A 832 33.59 16.29 6.70
C GLU A 832 32.09 16.27 7.04
N GLN A 833 31.21 16.56 6.08
CA GLN A 833 29.75 16.40 6.25
C GLN A 833 29.35 14.94 6.56
N VAL A 834 29.84 13.97 5.77
CA VAL A 834 29.52 12.54 5.94
C VAL A 834 30.09 11.94 7.23
N LYS A 835 31.08 12.58 7.87
CA LYS A 835 31.52 12.25 9.25
C LYS A 835 30.59 12.83 10.32
N ALA A 836 29.99 13.99 10.08
CA ALA A 836 29.06 14.63 11.01
C ALA A 836 27.67 13.97 11.03
N PHE A 837 27.26 13.37 9.90
CA PHE A 837 26.01 12.62 9.81
C PHE A 837 26.04 11.39 10.74
N ARG A 838 25.22 11.40 11.80
CA ARG A 838 24.98 10.22 12.63
C ARG A 838 24.33 9.14 11.77
N VAL A 839 24.97 7.97 11.67
CA VAL A 839 24.36 6.78 11.09
C VAL A 839 23.41 6.18 12.13
N THR A 840 22.17 6.67 12.13
CA THR A 840 21.02 5.94 12.67
C THR A 840 20.83 4.62 11.90
N ARG A 841 20.19 3.64 12.53
CA ARG A 841 20.05 2.26 12.04
C ARG A 841 18.61 1.81 12.18
#